data_AF-A0A0Q9YL27-F1
#
_entry.id   AF-A0A0Q9YL27-F1
#
_cell.length_a   1.000
_cell.length_b   1.000
_cell.length_c   1.000
_cell.angle_alpha   90.00
_cell.angle_beta   90.00
_cell.angle_gamma   90.00
#
_symmetry.space_group_name_H-M   'P 1'
#
loop_
_entity.id
_entity.type
_entity.pdbx_description
1 polymer ?
#
loop_
_entity_poly.entity_id
_entity_poly.type
_entity_poly.pdbx_seq_one_letter_code
_entity_poly.pdbx_strand_id
1 'polypeptide(L)'
;MSAQGPNWDLLKRQVTKAAHEENIGVNAQNRENAMRGLNEAQASIIDLLNDTYAAYDLQAGADPQIKQFLIEEYNKSPAIAEGKRLPLNYKGPYTQQELRAYYQHPVHTAYRYLFCSPNLWMSNHAPYVNNVYGGYAAAINPLERQTIRSMWLALNGDIFPLAEAYSREDAKKLFIQTLAGLGRAHNWDKTRWVEKKVKDKDGSTRKKQVQEEYDDLDGDNPSCGSGVAQRITQFAMLALLQNPNERKLDAIMTQAIFRELMIADQPGKNTIFGAIEKMELNTLQQLKDALNNYVLIVCGDFENLEKEEKALLKQIQCYTTKDLEAAIRTCIENFGEIRFTQKLKDPVKFRQTEKFDNYGHLFLRFAQDPWEVYYDALVEQIDKRIVELGGSLKAKSDSSDDIDADIDGQDLVALRYKLIDLAFAANDEFEANELMTADDAYIKQQAKIHKTELGLGAKPSDKPVVTTDDIDLDGHDIEELRQKLIELAIVDQDMMEFNVLMTADESYIKQQAKHHKAKLNLNGQVQTSQPTTPVVANVQPTPVMPVPVIDDSETVRDQAVQYAIEIHQSEEQIMHLLDAPIAQVRELWQQMQREQAELQQQQEAQRLAQLQRQQEARAEEVRLEEQRRLEEQRRLEEQRRLEEQRRLEEQRRLEEQRRLEQLRLEEERRLEERRRLEAQRQAELRRQEEARLAEQARQAELRLQEEARVAEQARQAELRLQEEARQQAATLRREEQLRAVLRRQQEEEQARLAAAERLQQQEAERVAQEQQQVLLTAFTQQKTSEQIKNAEINAEVAVNFTSADAKQFLTYVSAKKDLVELMNQFTPKIAQQLGNGIKSQMVNAFQSMNTATQASFLTKFALQRGLALNVEPKFRV
;
A
#
# COMPACT_ATOMS: atom_id res chain seq x y z
N MET A 1 3.59 29.78 10.67
CA MET A 1 2.43 29.76 9.75
C MET A 1 1.75 28.42 9.94
N SER A 2 0.45 28.45 10.21
CA SER A 2 -0.21 27.63 11.23
C SER A 2 -0.68 26.25 10.79
N ALA A 3 -0.57 25.31 11.73
CA ALA A 3 -1.25 24.03 11.81
C ALA A 3 -2.76 24.12 11.52
N GLN A 4 -3.19 23.60 10.37
CA GLN A 4 -4.50 22.99 10.17
C GLN A 4 -4.30 21.91 9.09
N GLY A 5 -4.48 20.63 9.45
CA GLY A 5 -4.67 19.57 8.47
C GLY A 5 -5.92 19.82 7.60
N PRO A 6 -6.14 19.04 6.53
CA PRO A 6 -7.27 19.26 5.65
C PRO A 6 -8.58 19.31 6.44
N ASN A 7 -9.28 20.44 6.33
CA ASN A 7 -10.55 20.67 6.97
C ASN A 7 -11.60 19.83 6.21
N TRP A 8 -11.78 18.58 6.61
CA TRP A 8 -12.73 17.65 6.01
C TRP A 8 -14.18 18.16 6.03
N ASP A 9 -14.52 19.04 6.98
CA ASP A 9 -15.80 19.75 6.99
C ASP A 9 -15.85 20.87 5.95
N LEU A 10 -14.73 21.51 5.61
CA LEU A 10 -14.64 22.44 4.48
C LEU A 10 -14.79 21.69 3.16
N LEU A 11 -14.21 20.48 3.03
CA LEU A 11 -14.36 19.63 1.85
C LEU A 11 -15.80 19.10 1.71
N LYS A 12 -16.44 18.70 2.82
CA LYS A 12 -17.86 18.31 2.83
C LYS A 12 -18.81 19.49 2.62
N ARG A 13 -18.51 20.69 3.14
CA ARG A 13 -19.34 21.91 2.97
C ARG A 13 -19.14 22.58 1.61
N GLN A 14 -17.97 22.43 0.99
CA GLN A 14 -17.72 22.78 -0.41
C GLN A 14 -18.40 21.80 -1.38
N VAL A 15 -19.04 20.72 -0.90
CA VAL A 15 -19.92 19.84 -1.67
C VAL A 15 -21.37 20.26 -1.41
N THR A 16 -21.69 21.47 -1.83
CA THR A 16 -23.08 21.86 -2.14
C THR A 16 -23.14 22.29 -3.60
N LYS A 17 -24.27 22.00 -4.24
CA LYS A 17 -24.60 21.99 -5.68
C LYS A 17 -24.02 23.14 -6.54
N ALA A 18 -23.65 24.29 -5.95
CA ALA A 18 -23.05 25.44 -6.64
C ALA A 18 -21.52 25.34 -6.84
N ALA A 19 -20.81 24.51 -6.07
CA ALA A 19 -19.37 24.27 -6.24
C ALA A 19 -19.05 23.14 -7.22
N HIS A 20 -20.07 22.41 -7.71
CA HIS A 20 -19.90 21.31 -8.67
C HIS A 20 -19.51 21.77 -10.08
N GLU A 21 -19.73 23.03 -10.43
CA GLU A 21 -19.36 23.57 -11.75
C GLU A 21 -17.95 24.20 -11.78
N GLU A 22 -17.39 24.61 -10.62
CA GLU A 22 -16.09 25.30 -10.54
C GLU A 22 -14.88 24.40 -10.22
N ASN A 23 -15.08 23.14 -9.80
CA ASN A 23 -14.02 22.35 -9.14
C ASN A 23 -13.28 21.31 -10.00
N ILE A 24 -13.49 21.30 -11.32
CA ILE A 24 -12.81 20.33 -12.22
C ILE A 24 -11.33 20.68 -12.40
N GLY A 25 -11.01 21.98 -12.39
CA GLY A 25 -9.63 22.45 -12.33
C GLY A 25 -8.96 22.01 -11.03
N VAL A 26 -9.61 22.16 -9.88
CA VAL A 26 -8.96 21.95 -8.56
C VAL A 26 -8.54 20.50 -8.30
N ASN A 27 -9.28 19.51 -8.82
CA ASN A 27 -8.85 18.11 -8.72
C ASN A 27 -7.80 17.72 -9.76
N ALA A 28 -7.76 18.38 -10.93
CA ALA A 28 -6.60 18.32 -11.85
C ALA A 28 -5.34 18.87 -11.16
N GLN A 29 -5.52 19.89 -10.32
CA GLN A 29 -4.45 20.71 -9.74
C GLN A 29 -3.73 20.15 -8.50
N ASN A 30 -4.16 18.99 -7.99
CA ASN A 30 -3.61 18.47 -6.73
C ASN A 30 -2.45 17.48 -6.99
N ARG A 31 -1.32 18.03 -7.44
CA ARG A 31 -0.09 17.28 -7.79
C ARG A 31 0.40 16.40 -6.64
N GLU A 32 0.29 16.85 -5.39
CA GLU A 32 0.77 16.09 -4.22
C GLU A 32 -0.03 14.80 -3.98
N ASN A 33 -1.34 14.82 -4.21
CA ASN A 33 -2.19 13.64 -4.04
C ASN A 33 -2.07 12.67 -5.22
N ALA A 34 -1.87 13.16 -6.45
CA ALA A 34 -1.71 12.31 -7.63
C ALA A 34 -0.36 11.56 -7.68
N MET A 35 0.66 12.05 -6.94
CA MET A 35 2.00 11.46 -6.90
C MET A 35 2.15 10.33 -5.86
N ARG A 36 1.15 10.11 -5.00
CA ARG A 36 1.19 9.06 -3.96
C ARG A 36 0.39 7.83 -4.39
N GLY A 37 0.90 6.64 -4.10
CA GLY A 37 0.15 5.39 -4.23
C GLY A 37 -1.12 5.40 -3.38
N LEU A 38 -2.05 4.50 -3.67
CA LEU A 38 -3.24 4.31 -2.83
C LEU A 38 -2.81 3.75 -1.47
N ASN A 39 -3.42 4.25 -0.40
CA ASN A 39 -3.33 3.56 0.89
C ASN A 39 -4.26 2.34 0.94
N GLU A 40 -4.11 1.48 1.94
CA GLU A 40 -4.89 0.23 2.05
C GLU A 40 -6.41 0.45 2.06
N ALA A 41 -6.88 1.50 2.74
CA ALA A 41 -8.30 1.83 2.76
C ALA A 41 -8.80 2.22 1.36
N GLN A 42 -8.02 3.03 0.62
CA GLN A 42 -8.31 3.42 -0.75
C GLN A 42 -8.25 2.23 -1.72
N ALA A 43 -7.25 1.37 -1.60
CA ALA A 43 -7.11 0.17 -2.42
C ALA A 43 -8.30 -0.80 -2.21
N SER A 44 -8.72 -1.00 -0.96
CA SER A 44 -9.85 -1.89 -0.63
C SER A 44 -11.17 -1.48 -1.29
N ILE A 45 -11.34 -0.20 -1.59
CA ILE A 45 -12.51 0.34 -2.30
C ILE A 45 -12.50 -0.11 -3.77
N ILE A 46 -11.34 -0.02 -4.41
CA ILE A 46 -11.16 -0.42 -5.80
C ILE A 46 -11.27 -1.94 -5.92
N ASP A 47 -10.69 -2.69 -4.99
CA ASP A 47 -10.81 -4.14 -4.92
C ASP A 47 -12.28 -4.55 -4.81
N LEU A 48 -13.02 -4.00 -3.86
CA LEU A 48 -14.45 -4.29 -3.70
C LEU A 48 -15.26 -3.98 -4.97
N LEU A 49 -14.99 -2.84 -5.60
CA LEU A 49 -15.66 -2.44 -6.85
C LEU A 49 -15.34 -3.43 -7.98
N ASN A 50 -14.07 -3.79 -8.15
CA ASN A 50 -13.64 -4.69 -9.22
C ASN A 50 -14.10 -6.12 -9.00
N ASP A 51 -14.03 -6.65 -7.78
CA ASP A 51 -14.48 -8.00 -7.44
C ASP A 51 -15.98 -8.16 -7.70
N THR A 52 -16.77 -7.14 -7.35
CA THR A 52 -18.22 -7.14 -7.57
C THR A 52 -18.58 -7.23 -9.06
N TYR A 53 -17.82 -6.56 -9.93
CA TYR A 53 -18.10 -6.49 -11.36
C TYR A 53 -17.23 -7.39 -12.23
N ALA A 54 -16.29 -8.14 -11.66
CA ALA A 54 -15.37 -9.01 -12.39
C ALA A 54 -16.10 -10.01 -13.30
N ALA A 55 -17.20 -10.61 -12.82
CA ALA A 55 -18.01 -11.53 -13.60
C ALA A 55 -18.86 -10.84 -14.69
N TYR A 56 -19.27 -9.59 -14.46
CA TYR A 56 -20.11 -8.83 -15.39
C TYR A 56 -19.32 -8.28 -16.58
N ASP A 57 -18.06 -7.91 -16.38
CA ASP A 57 -17.21 -7.38 -17.46
C ASP A 57 -16.94 -8.44 -18.56
N LEU A 58 -16.87 -9.72 -18.17
CA LEU A 58 -16.70 -10.85 -19.08
C LEU A 58 -17.93 -11.10 -19.99
N GLN A 59 -19.13 -10.65 -19.59
CA GLN A 59 -20.38 -10.94 -20.29
C GLN A 59 -20.95 -9.73 -21.07
N ALA A 60 -20.74 -8.49 -20.62
CA ALA A 60 -21.49 -7.33 -21.09
C ALA A 60 -20.70 -6.29 -21.93
N GLY A 61 -19.38 -6.42 -22.04
CA GLY A 61 -18.54 -5.51 -22.84
C GLY A 61 -18.76 -4.04 -22.49
N ALA A 62 -18.30 -3.60 -21.31
CA ALA A 62 -18.46 -2.22 -20.85
C ALA A 62 -17.80 -1.19 -21.79
N ASP A 63 -16.65 -1.52 -22.39
CA ASP A 63 -15.94 -0.65 -23.35
C ASP A 63 -16.82 -0.21 -24.54
N PRO A 64 -17.47 -1.12 -25.31
CA PRO A 64 -18.45 -0.74 -26.32
C PRO A 64 -19.53 0.22 -25.83
N GLN A 65 -20.05 0.02 -24.61
CA GLN A 65 -21.10 0.87 -24.05
C GLN A 65 -20.58 2.28 -23.73
N ILE A 66 -19.41 2.37 -23.09
CA ILE A 66 -18.75 3.65 -22.80
C ILE A 66 -18.45 4.38 -24.12
N LYS A 67 -17.91 3.68 -25.12
CA LYS A 67 -17.61 4.24 -26.43
C LYS A 67 -18.86 4.81 -27.10
N GLN A 68 -19.94 4.04 -27.13
CA GLN A 68 -21.20 4.46 -27.72
C GLN A 68 -21.79 5.67 -26.97
N PHE A 69 -21.76 5.65 -25.65
CA PHE A 69 -22.19 6.77 -24.82
C PHE A 69 -21.41 8.06 -25.12
N LEU A 70 -20.08 8.02 -25.20
CA LEU A 70 -19.26 9.19 -25.52
C LEU A 70 -19.53 9.72 -26.94
N ILE A 71 -19.77 8.83 -27.91
CA ILE A 71 -20.16 9.23 -29.28
C ILE A 71 -21.50 9.98 -29.25
N GLU A 72 -22.49 9.47 -28.54
CA GLU A 72 -23.80 10.09 -28.41
C GLU A 72 -23.73 11.45 -27.71
N GLU A 73 -22.99 11.54 -26.60
CA GLU A 73 -22.77 12.80 -25.88
C GLU A 73 -22.06 13.84 -26.74
N TYR A 74 -21.04 13.44 -27.51
CA TYR A 74 -20.37 14.35 -28.44
C TYR A 74 -21.29 14.81 -29.57
N ASN A 75 -22.21 13.95 -30.01
CA ASN A 75 -23.18 14.34 -31.03
C ASN A 75 -24.22 15.33 -30.53
N LYS A 76 -24.57 15.29 -29.23
CA LYS A 76 -25.45 16.28 -28.58
C LYS A 76 -24.77 17.64 -28.46
N SER A 77 -23.51 17.67 -28.06
CA SER A 77 -22.70 18.88 -27.93
C SER A 77 -21.32 18.63 -28.55
N PRO A 78 -21.13 18.95 -29.85
CA PRO A 78 -19.85 18.76 -30.52
C PRO A 78 -18.92 19.95 -30.29
N ALA A 79 -17.61 19.75 -30.45
CA ALA A 79 -16.67 20.85 -30.45
C ALA A 79 -16.94 21.80 -31.64
N ILE A 80 -16.91 23.10 -31.38
CA ILE A 80 -17.17 24.14 -32.37
C ILE A 80 -15.99 25.11 -32.38
N ALA A 81 -15.45 25.37 -33.57
CA ALA A 81 -14.47 26.42 -33.81
C ALA A 81 -14.91 27.25 -35.01
N GLU A 82 -14.89 28.58 -34.88
CA GLU A 82 -15.29 29.50 -35.96
C GLU A 82 -16.68 29.21 -36.55
N GLY A 83 -17.63 28.74 -35.73
CA GLY A 83 -18.99 28.38 -36.16
C GLY A 83 -19.09 27.05 -36.92
N LYS A 84 -17.98 26.34 -37.14
CA LYS A 84 -17.93 25.03 -37.79
C LYS A 84 -17.97 23.92 -36.72
N ARG A 85 -18.88 22.96 -36.93
CA ARG A 85 -18.90 21.71 -36.16
C ARG A 85 -17.70 20.84 -36.53
N LEU A 86 -16.94 20.43 -35.52
CA LEU A 86 -15.78 19.59 -35.69
C LEU A 86 -16.15 18.09 -35.65
N PRO A 87 -15.48 17.23 -36.42
CA PRO A 87 -15.70 15.78 -36.40
C PRO A 87 -15.10 15.11 -35.15
N LEU A 88 -15.72 14.03 -34.67
CA LEU A 88 -15.19 13.24 -33.55
C LEU A 88 -13.86 12.53 -33.89
N ASN A 89 -13.75 12.00 -35.10
CA ASN A 89 -12.54 11.30 -35.56
C ASN A 89 -11.60 12.28 -36.25
N TYR A 90 -10.31 11.99 -36.21
CA TYR A 90 -9.29 12.80 -36.86
C TYR A 90 -9.48 12.77 -38.38
N LYS A 91 -9.53 13.95 -39.02
CA LYS A 91 -9.74 14.08 -40.47
C LYS A 91 -8.69 14.92 -41.21
N GLY A 92 -7.66 15.42 -40.53
CA GLY A 92 -6.60 16.19 -41.17
C GLY A 92 -5.99 17.24 -40.25
N PRO A 93 -5.07 18.07 -40.79
CA PRO A 93 -4.45 19.13 -40.03
C PRO A 93 -5.52 20.13 -39.59
N TYR A 94 -5.50 20.47 -38.30
CA TYR A 94 -6.43 21.41 -37.69
C TYR A 94 -5.74 22.73 -37.40
N THR A 95 -6.49 23.84 -37.42
CA THR A 95 -5.97 25.14 -36.97
C THR A 95 -5.76 25.13 -35.44
N GLN A 96 -4.95 26.06 -34.93
CA GLN A 96 -4.77 26.24 -33.48
C GLN A 96 -6.10 26.47 -32.74
N GLN A 97 -7.07 27.15 -33.36
CA GLN A 97 -8.38 27.40 -32.75
C GLN A 97 -9.25 26.13 -32.74
N GLU A 98 -9.21 25.32 -33.81
CA GLU A 98 -9.87 24.02 -33.85
C GLU A 98 -9.26 23.05 -32.81
N LEU A 99 -7.94 23.02 -32.69
CA LEU A 99 -7.23 22.22 -31.67
C LEU A 99 -7.62 22.63 -30.25
N ARG A 100 -7.64 23.94 -29.94
CA ARG A 100 -8.11 24.44 -28.64
C ARG A 100 -9.54 24.01 -28.33
N ALA A 101 -10.44 24.11 -29.30
CA ALA A 101 -11.82 23.65 -29.14
C ALA A 101 -11.89 22.15 -28.82
N TYR A 102 -11.04 21.33 -29.44
CA TYR A 102 -10.96 19.90 -29.12
C TYR A 102 -10.35 19.61 -27.74
N TYR A 103 -9.29 20.31 -27.34
CA TYR A 103 -8.61 20.09 -26.06
C TYR A 103 -9.49 20.48 -24.87
N GLN A 104 -10.28 21.55 -25.03
CA GLN A 104 -11.22 22.02 -24.01
C GLN A 104 -12.52 21.20 -23.93
N HIS A 105 -12.74 20.25 -24.86
CA HIS A 105 -13.99 19.51 -24.94
C HIS A 105 -13.91 18.18 -24.16
N PRO A 106 -14.53 18.07 -22.97
CA PRO A 106 -14.28 16.94 -22.06
C PRO A 106 -14.71 15.59 -22.66
N VAL A 107 -15.84 15.52 -23.37
CA VAL A 107 -16.31 14.28 -24.02
C VAL A 107 -15.32 13.79 -25.08
N HIS A 108 -14.72 14.73 -25.83
CA HIS A 108 -13.81 14.41 -26.92
C HIS A 108 -12.47 13.93 -26.34
N THR A 109 -11.96 14.65 -25.34
CA THR A 109 -10.76 14.26 -24.60
C THR A 109 -10.92 12.87 -23.95
N ALA A 110 -12.05 12.60 -23.28
CA ALA A 110 -12.34 11.28 -22.71
C ALA A 110 -12.39 10.17 -23.78
N TYR A 111 -13.01 10.45 -24.94
CA TYR A 111 -13.05 9.52 -26.06
C TYR A 111 -11.65 9.20 -26.60
N ARG A 112 -10.82 10.23 -26.80
CA ARG A 112 -9.43 10.06 -27.26
C ARG A 112 -8.57 9.29 -26.27
N TYR A 113 -8.72 9.58 -24.97
CA TYR A 113 -7.99 8.91 -23.90
C TYR A 113 -8.23 7.39 -23.90
N LEU A 114 -9.49 6.96 -24.03
CA LEU A 114 -9.85 5.54 -23.91
C LEU A 114 -9.80 4.75 -25.23
N PHE A 115 -10.12 5.38 -26.36
CA PHE A 115 -10.47 4.64 -27.59
C PHE A 115 -9.67 5.03 -28.84
N CYS A 116 -8.83 6.05 -28.80
CA CYS A 116 -7.95 6.38 -29.91
C CYS A 116 -6.57 5.73 -29.73
N SER A 117 -6.27 4.75 -30.60
CA SER A 117 -4.97 4.08 -30.64
C SER A 117 -4.54 3.90 -32.11
N PRO A 118 -3.63 4.75 -32.64
CA PRO A 118 -2.97 5.89 -31.98
C PRO A 118 -3.92 7.08 -31.70
N ASN A 119 -3.60 7.87 -30.67
CA ASN A 119 -4.20 9.17 -30.42
C ASN A 119 -3.43 10.26 -31.19
N LEU A 120 -3.99 10.69 -32.31
CA LEU A 120 -3.38 11.72 -33.19
C LEU A 120 -3.42 13.14 -32.62
N TRP A 121 -3.97 13.34 -31.41
CA TRP A 121 -3.95 14.60 -30.67
C TRP A 121 -2.98 14.58 -29.48
N MET A 122 -2.19 13.51 -29.33
CA MET A 122 -1.19 13.37 -28.28
C MET A 122 -0.08 14.41 -28.45
N SER A 123 0.45 14.93 -27.33
CA SER A 123 1.66 15.75 -27.37
C SER A 123 2.87 14.92 -27.83
N ASN A 124 3.79 15.53 -28.58
CA ASN A 124 5.04 14.90 -29.01
C ASN A 124 5.98 14.56 -27.84
N HIS A 125 5.74 15.14 -26.66
CA HIS A 125 6.56 14.97 -25.46
C HIS A 125 5.78 14.33 -24.30
N ALA A 126 4.66 13.68 -24.59
CA ALA A 126 3.86 12.99 -23.59
C ALA A 126 4.66 11.81 -22.97
N PRO A 127 4.92 11.80 -21.64
CA PRO A 127 5.77 10.79 -21.02
C PRO A 127 5.05 9.48 -20.71
N TYR A 128 3.74 9.49 -20.48
CA TYR A 128 2.96 8.31 -20.03
C TYR A 128 2.14 7.68 -21.15
N VAL A 129 2.83 7.19 -22.18
CA VAL A 129 2.23 6.67 -23.41
C VAL A 129 2.77 5.29 -23.80
N ASN A 130 1.97 4.51 -24.50
CA ASN A 130 2.38 3.28 -25.18
C ASN A 130 2.67 3.58 -26.65
N ASN A 131 3.74 2.99 -27.18
CA ASN A 131 4.05 3.01 -28.61
C ASN A 131 3.13 2.03 -29.34
N VAL A 132 2.39 2.53 -30.31
CA VAL A 132 1.46 1.75 -31.14
C VAL A 132 1.75 2.02 -32.61
N TYR A 133 1.37 1.10 -33.49
CA TYR A 133 1.63 1.28 -34.92
C TYR A 133 1.02 2.59 -35.42
N GLY A 134 1.88 3.51 -35.89
CA GLY A 134 1.47 4.82 -36.41
C GLY A 134 1.35 5.95 -35.38
N GLY A 135 1.74 5.76 -34.11
CA GLY A 135 1.82 6.87 -33.13
C GLY A 135 1.84 6.43 -31.66
N TYR A 136 1.26 7.25 -30.80
CA TYR A 136 1.21 7.02 -29.35
C TYR A 136 -0.24 6.96 -28.86
N ALA A 137 -0.47 6.17 -27.82
CA ALA A 137 -1.74 6.13 -27.08
C ALA A 137 -1.47 6.25 -25.57
N ALA A 138 -2.47 6.65 -24.78
CA ALA A 138 -2.29 6.74 -23.33
C ALA A 138 -1.93 5.35 -22.75
N ALA A 139 -0.96 5.32 -21.82
CA ALA A 139 -0.59 4.10 -21.12
C ALA A 139 -1.62 3.81 -20.03
N ILE A 140 -2.63 3.00 -20.35
CA ILE A 140 -3.65 2.54 -19.39
C ILE A 140 -3.39 1.05 -19.12
N ASN A 141 -3.10 0.71 -17.87
CA ASN A 141 -2.83 -0.69 -17.52
C ASN A 141 -4.14 -1.51 -17.44
N PRO A 142 -4.07 -2.85 -17.46
CA PRO A 142 -5.26 -3.70 -17.45
C PRO A 142 -6.17 -3.50 -16.23
N LEU A 143 -5.60 -3.30 -15.04
CA LEU A 143 -6.34 -3.10 -13.79
C LEU A 143 -7.06 -1.75 -13.77
N GLU A 144 -6.41 -0.67 -14.22
CA GLU A 144 -7.02 0.64 -14.39
C GLU A 144 -8.18 0.57 -15.38
N ARG A 145 -7.99 -0.15 -16.49
CA ARG A 145 -9.03 -0.35 -17.50
C ARG A 145 -10.21 -1.14 -16.96
N GLN A 146 -9.96 -2.21 -16.21
CA GLN A 146 -11.00 -2.95 -15.49
C GLN A 146 -11.74 -2.03 -14.51
N THR A 147 -11.03 -1.20 -13.76
CA THR A 147 -11.66 -0.28 -12.79
C THR A 147 -12.57 0.73 -13.46
N ILE A 148 -12.14 1.33 -14.59
CA ILE A 148 -12.96 2.24 -15.39
C ILE A 148 -14.26 1.55 -15.86
N ARG A 149 -14.17 0.28 -16.25
CA ARG A 149 -15.34 -0.52 -16.65
C ARG A 149 -16.26 -0.81 -15.47
N SER A 150 -15.71 -1.22 -14.32
CA SER A 150 -16.47 -1.45 -13.09
C SER A 150 -17.20 -0.17 -12.63
N MET A 151 -16.55 0.99 -12.71
CA MET A 151 -17.20 2.28 -12.45
C MET A 151 -18.37 2.51 -13.41
N TRP A 152 -18.18 2.28 -14.71
CA TRP A 152 -19.26 2.44 -15.70
C TRP A 152 -20.44 1.51 -15.41
N LEU A 153 -20.18 0.25 -15.07
CA LEU A 153 -21.21 -0.70 -14.69
C LEU A 153 -21.95 -0.23 -13.44
N ALA A 154 -21.23 0.27 -12.43
CA ALA A 154 -21.82 0.86 -11.22
C ALA A 154 -22.75 2.05 -11.52
N LEU A 155 -22.38 2.92 -12.46
CA LEU A 155 -23.21 4.07 -12.86
C LEU A 155 -24.52 3.68 -13.57
N ASN A 156 -24.59 2.46 -14.09
CA ASN A 156 -25.75 1.97 -14.84
C ASN A 156 -26.53 0.86 -14.11
N GLY A 157 -25.94 0.26 -13.07
CA GLY A 157 -26.54 -0.78 -12.25
C GLY A 157 -27.12 -0.27 -10.94
N ASP A 158 -27.66 -1.21 -10.16
CA ASP A 158 -28.24 -0.95 -8.83
C ASP A 158 -27.41 -1.57 -7.68
N ILE A 159 -26.35 -2.34 -8.01
CA ILE A 159 -25.55 -3.08 -7.02
C ILE A 159 -24.73 -2.12 -6.15
N PHE A 160 -24.16 -1.07 -6.76
CA PHE A 160 -23.54 0.05 -6.03
C PHE A 160 -24.44 1.28 -6.17
N PRO A 161 -25.24 1.61 -5.15
CA PRO A 161 -26.03 2.83 -5.16
C PRO A 161 -25.13 4.06 -5.33
N LEU A 162 -25.65 5.12 -5.94
CA LEU A 162 -24.94 6.40 -5.98
C LEU A 162 -25.01 7.09 -4.62
N ALA A 163 -24.00 7.88 -4.30
CA ALA A 163 -24.06 8.78 -3.17
C ALA A 163 -25.26 9.75 -3.33
N GLU A 164 -25.95 10.06 -2.23
CA GLU A 164 -27.19 10.86 -2.25
C GLU A 164 -27.04 12.23 -2.96
N ALA A 165 -25.81 12.74 -3.02
CA ALA A 165 -25.49 14.02 -3.66
C ALA A 165 -25.53 13.96 -5.21
N TYR A 166 -25.51 12.78 -5.82
CA TYR A 166 -25.37 12.60 -7.26
C TYR A 166 -26.59 11.94 -7.91
N SER A 167 -27.12 12.57 -8.95
CA SER A 167 -27.98 11.88 -9.91
C SER A 167 -27.13 11.00 -10.84
N ARG A 168 -27.75 10.01 -11.51
CA ARG A 168 -27.04 9.19 -12.53
C ARG A 168 -26.43 10.04 -13.64
N GLU A 169 -27.12 11.11 -14.05
CA GLU A 169 -26.61 12.02 -15.08
C GLU A 169 -25.41 12.82 -14.59
N ASP A 170 -25.46 13.33 -13.36
CA ASP A 170 -24.35 14.10 -12.78
C ASP A 170 -23.13 13.22 -12.51
N ALA A 171 -23.34 11.98 -12.06
CA ALA A 171 -22.27 11.00 -11.90
C ALA A 171 -21.62 10.62 -13.25
N LYS A 172 -22.40 10.51 -14.33
CA LYS A 172 -21.87 10.30 -15.69
C LYS A 172 -21.11 11.51 -16.22
N LYS A 173 -21.56 12.75 -15.95
CA LYS A 173 -20.79 13.96 -16.28
C LYS A 173 -19.46 13.99 -15.52
N LEU A 174 -19.48 13.66 -14.24
CA LEU A 174 -18.27 13.55 -13.43
C LEU A 174 -17.33 12.48 -14.00
N PHE A 175 -17.86 11.33 -14.41
CA PHE A 175 -17.07 10.26 -15.03
C PHE A 175 -16.36 10.72 -16.30
N ILE A 176 -17.07 11.44 -17.19
CA ILE A 176 -16.46 12.06 -18.39
C ILE A 176 -15.35 13.04 -17.98
N GLN A 177 -15.59 13.88 -16.99
CA GLN A 177 -14.60 14.86 -16.51
C GLN A 177 -13.37 14.17 -15.92
N THR A 178 -13.55 13.10 -15.15
CA THR A 178 -12.45 12.28 -14.62
C THR A 178 -11.61 11.72 -15.76
N LEU A 179 -12.22 11.10 -16.78
CA LEU A 179 -11.53 10.57 -17.95
C LEU A 179 -10.82 11.65 -18.77
N ALA A 180 -11.45 12.80 -18.97
CA ALA A 180 -10.84 13.93 -19.66
C ALA A 180 -9.62 14.47 -18.88
N GLY A 181 -9.74 14.59 -17.56
CA GLY A 181 -8.65 14.98 -16.67
C GLY A 181 -7.51 13.97 -16.66
N LEU A 182 -7.80 12.67 -16.78
CA LEU A 182 -6.77 11.64 -16.94
C LEU A 182 -6.00 11.79 -18.25
N GLY A 183 -6.69 12.06 -19.35
CA GLY A 183 -6.05 12.25 -20.66
C GLY A 183 -5.22 13.53 -20.78
N ARG A 184 -5.43 14.51 -19.90
CA ARG A 184 -4.74 15.82 -19.92
C ARG A 184 -4.07 16.20 -18.61
N ALA A 185 -3.81 15.23 -17.72
CA ALA A 185 -3.34 15.54 -16.37
C ALA A 185 -2.05 16.38 -16.36
N HIS A 186 -1.06 16.03 -17.19
CA HIS A 186 0.22 16.73 -17.26
C HIS A 186 0.17 17.99 -18.13
N ASN A 187 -0.96 18.30 -18.78
CA ASN A 187 -1.16 19.61 -19.38
C ASN A 187 -1.32 20.72 -18.33
N TRP A 188 -1.58 20.35 -17.07
CA TRP A 188 -1.76 21.28 -15.93
C TRP A 188 -0.49 21.49 -15.10
N ASP A 189 0.64 20.86 -15.47
CA ASP A 189 1.90 20.94 -14.71
C ASP A 189 2.50 22.36 -14.64
N LYS A 190 2.08 23.24 -15.57
CA LYS A 190 2.55 24.62 -15.64
C LYS A 190 1.67 25.52 -14.77
N THR A 191 2.33 26.46 -14.10
CA THR A 191 1.68 27.48 -13.27
C THR A 191 1.81 28.87 -13.87
N ARG A 192 0.84 29.73 -13.61
CA ARG A 192 0.86 31.16 -13.93
C ARG A 192 0.46 32.00 -12.72
N TRP A 193 0.94 33.24 -12.69
CA TRP A 193 0.53 34.20 -11.67
C TRP A 193 -0.78 34.86 -12.08
N VAL A 194 -1.78 34.81 -11.19
CA VAL A 194 -3.06 35.51 -11.38
C VAL A 194 -3.40 36.37 -10.18
N GLU A 195 -4.15 37.43 -10.43
CA GLU A 195 -4.59 38.36 -9.42
C GLU A 195 -6.00 37.95 -8.94
N LYS A 196 -6.10 37.36 -7.74
CA LYS A 196 -7.38 36.95 -7.13
C LYS A 196 -7.83 37.98 -6.09
N LYS A 197 -9.13 38.30 -6.10
CA LYS A 197 -9.78 39.12 -5.08
C LYS A 197 -9.99 38.28 -3.83
N VAL A 198 -9.32 38.63 -2.73
CA VAL A 198 -9.42 37.96 -1.43
C VAL A 198 -10.14 38.88 -0.46
N LYS A 199 -11.16 38.35 0.23
CA LYS A 199 -11.82 39.07 1.32
C LYS A 199 -11.00 38.91 2.59
N ASP A 200 -10.63 40.03 3.20
CA ASP A 200 -10.00 40.06 4.52
C ASP A 200 -11.05 39.94 5.63
N LYS A 201 -10.59 39.75 6.87
CA LYS A 201 -11.46 39.50 8.04
C LYS A 201 -12.42 40.66 8.35
N ASP A 202 -12.12 41.85 7.88
CA ASP A 202 -12.93 43.06 7.99
C ASP A 202 -13.96 43.20 6.86
N GLY A 203 -14.02 42.24 5.92
CA GLY A 203 -14.91 42.27 4.76
C GLY A 203 -14.38 43.09 3.58
N SER A 204 -13.23 43.76 3.73
CA SER A 204 -12.58 44.46 2.62
C SER A 204 -12.02 43.46 1.60
N THR A 205 -12.01 43.84 0.33
CA THR A 205 -11.50 42.97 -0.75
C THR A 205 -10.18 43.51 -1.24
N ARG A 206 -9.10 42.77 -1.02
CA ARG A 206 -7.79 43.09 -1.57
C ARG A 206 -7.44 42.16 -2.72
N LYS A 207 -6.60 42.66 -3.62
CA LYS A 207 -6.05 41.84 -4.69
C LYS A 207 -4.81 41.12 -4.18
N LYS A 208 -4.76 39.80 -4.34
CA LYS A 208 -3.63 38.96 -3.96
C LYS A 208 -3.13 38.25 -5.21
N GLN A 209 -1.83 38.34 -5.48
CA GLN A 209 -1.21 37.48 -6.47
C GLN A 209 -1.16 36.06 -5.93
N VAL A 210 -1.74 35.13 -6.68
CA VAL A 210 -1.77 33.71 -6.37
C VAL A 210 -1.27 32.99 -7.60
N GLN A 211 -0.34 32.07 -7.40
CA GLN A 211 0.08 31.15 -8.44
C GLN A 211 -1.03 30.11 -8.63
N GLU A 212 -1.50 29.94 -9.86
CA GLU A 212 -2.47 28.91 -10.21
C GLU A 212 -1.94 28.04 -11.35
N GLU A 213 -2.31 26.78 -11.32
CA GLU A 213 -2.08 25.82 -12.39
C GLU A 213 -3.13 25.98 -13.50
N TYR A 214 -2.74 25.71 -14.74
CA TYR A 214 -3.60 25.90 -15.91
C TYR A 214 -3.31 24.86 -16.99
N ASP A 215 -4.33 24.46 -17.74
CA ASP A 215 -4.15 23.65 -18.96
C ASP A 215 -3.37 24.45 -20.00
N ASP A 216 -2.21 23.94 -20.43
CA ASP A 216 -1.38 24.59 -21.43
C ASP A 216 -1.95 24.58 -22.85
N LEU A 217 -3.08 23.89 -23.06
CA LEU A 217 -3.79 23.74 -24.32
C LEU A 217 -2.92 23.18 -25.45
N ASP A 218 -1.87 22.43 -25.09
CA ASP A 218 -1.09 21.64 -26.02
C ASP A 218 -1.72 20.26 -26.25
N GLY A 219 -1.08 19.42 -27.06
CA GLY A 219 -1.46 18.02 -27.26
C GLY A 219 -1.71 17.29 -25.95
N ASP A 220 -2.57 16.27 -25.99
CA ASP A 220 -2.95 15.50 -24.80
C ASP A 220 -1.69 14.96 -24.09
N ASN A 221 -1.62 15.17 -22.78
CA ASN A 221 -0.51 14.74 -21.93
C ASN A 221 -1.07 13.94 -20.72
N PRO A 222 -1.20 12.61 -20.87
CA PRO A 222 -1.96 11.76 -19.96
C PRO A 222 -1.25 11.52 -18.63
N SER A 223 -2.03 11.24 -17.58
CA SER A 223 -1.57 10.97 -16.22
C SER A 223 -0.60 9.79 -16.11
N CYS A 224 0.32 9.85 -15.15
CA CYS A 224 1.05 8.69 -14.65
C CYS A 224 0.12 7.66 -13.98
N GLY A 225 0.56 6.39 -13.85
CA GLY A 225 -0.26 5.31 -13.29
C GLY A 225 -0.72 5.56 -11.85
N SER A 226 0.13 6.12 -10.97
CA SER A 226 -0.30 6.51 -9.61
C SER A 226 -1.39 7.58 -9.62
N GLY A 227 -1.27 8.56 -10.53
CA GLY A 227 -2.28 9.58 -10.74
C GLY A 227 -3.59 9.02 -11.29
N VAL A 228 -3.52 8.01 -12.16
CA VAL A 228 -4.70 7.29 -12.68
C VAL A 228 -5.44 6.61 -11.53
N ALA A 229 -4.73 5.79 -10.75
CA ALA A 229 -5.28 5.09 -9.59
C ALA A 229 -5.94 6.05 -8.59
N GLN A 230 -5.26 7.16 -8.24
CA GLN A 230 -5.79 8.16 -7.31
C GLN A 230 -7.06 8.83 -7.81
N ARG A 231 -7.10 9.30 -9.06
CA ARG A 231 -8.25 10.02 -9.61
C ARG A 231 -9.48 9.12 -9.79
N ILE A 232 -9.27 7.88 -10.20
CA ILE A 232 -10.33 6.86 -10.29
C ILE A 232 -10.87 6.53 -8.90
N THR A 233 -10.00 6.37 -7.91
CA THR A 233 -10.41 6.12 -6.53
C THR A 233 -11.19 7.29 -5.94
N GLN A 234 -10.74 8.53 -6.18
CA GLN A 234 -11.46 9.73 -5.76
C GLN A 234 -12.86 9.78 -6.37
N PHE A 235 -13.01 9.45 -7.66
CA PHE A 235 -14.32 9.31 -8.26
C PHE A 235 -15.18 8.28 -7.51
N ALA A 236 -14.66 7.08 -7.28
CA ALA A 236 -15.39 6.01 -6.63
C ALA A 236 -15.83 6.41 -5.20
N MET A 237 -14.98 7.11 -4.45
CA MET A 237 -15.29 7.63 -3.11
C MET A 237 -16.34 8.73 -3.12
N LEU A 238 -16.40 9.55 -4.18
CA LEU A 238 -17.33 10.67 -4.28
C LEU A 238 -18.71 10.24 -4.79
N ALA A 239 -18.74 9.40 -5.83
CA ALA A 239 -19.95 9.11 -6.58
C ALA A 239 -20.67 7.83 -6.14
N LEU A 240 -19.96 6.85 -5.56
CA LEU A 240 -20.50 5.54 -5.23
C LEU A 240 -20.69 5.40 -3.72
N LEU A 241 -21.86 4.93 -3.31
CA LEU A 241 -22.13 4.53 -1.94
C LEU A 241 -21.47 3.16 -1.70
N GLN A 242 -20.70 3.05 -0.62
CA GLN A 242 -19.89 1.87 -0.34
C GLN A 242 -20.26 1.32 1.02
N ASN A 243 -20.34 0.00 1.14
CA ASN A 243 -20.51 -0.68 2.44
C ASN A 243 -19.12 -0.94 3.05
N PRO A 244 -18.74 -0.26 4.15
CA PRO A 244 -17.44 -0.48 4.78
C PRO A 244 -17.23 -1.94 5.20
N ASN A 245 -18.29 -2.65 5.63
CA ASN A 245 -18.18 -4.02 6.11
C ASN A 245 -17.81 -5.03 5.02
N GLU A 246 -18.08 -4.71 3.76
CA GLU A 246 -17.78 -5.57 2.61
C GLU A 246 -16.39 -5.32 2.03
N ARG A 247 -15.71 -4.23 2.45
CA ARG A 247 -14.37 -3.91 1.94
C ARG A 247 -13.37 -4.97 2.36
N LYS A 248 -12.46 -5.29 1.45
CA LYS A 248 -11.37 -6.21 1.70
C LYS A 248 -10.50 -5.70 2.84
N LEU A 249 -10.23 -6.57 3.80
CA LEU A 249 -9.30 -6.33 4.90
C LEU A 249 -8.85 -7.68 5.42
N ASP A 250 -7.55 -7.85 5.57
CA ASP A 250 -6.91 -9.01 6.15
C ASP A 250 -5.89 -8.59 7.21
N ALA A 251 -5.18 -9.56 7.79
CA ALA A 251 -4.22 -9.29 8.85
C ALA A 251 -3.02 -8.45 8.36
N ILE A 252 -2.59 -8.64 7.12
CA ILE A 252 -1.46 -7.93 6.50
C ILE A 252 -1.86 -6.47 6.25
N MET A 253 -3.06 -6.24 5.68
CA MET A 253 -3.61 -4.90 5.50
C MET A 253 -3.78 -4.20 6.86
N THR A 254 -4.25 -4.91 7.89
CA THR A 254 -4.38 -4.36 9.25
C THR A 254 -3.01 -3.93 9.81
N GLN A 255 -1.97 -4.73 9.57
CA GLN A 255 -0.60 -4.42 9.94
C GLN A 255 -0.08 -3.18 9.19
N ALA A 256 -0.36 -3.07 7.89
CA ALA A 256 0.01 -1.91 7.08
C ALA A 256 -0.73 -0.63 7.54
N ILE A 257 -2.03 -0.72 7.83
CA ILE A 257 -2.82 0.40 8.37
C ILE A 257 -2.29 0.85 9.72
N PHE A 258 -1.95 -0.10 10.62
CA PHE A 258 -1.35 0.23 11.90
C PHE A 258 0.02 0.92 11.73
N ARG A 259 0.85 0.43 10.79
CA ARG A 259 2.12 1.07 10.44
C ARG A 259 1.90 2.51 10.03
N GLU A 260 0.99 2.76 9.10
CA GLU A 260 0.67 4.11 8.63
C GLU A 260 0.20 5.03 9.77
N LEU A 261 -0.71 4.55 10.62
CA LEU A 261 -1.36 5.39 11.64
C LEU A 261 -0.50 5.63 12.89
N MET A 262 0.30 4.65 13.30
CA MET A 262 0.97 4.63 14.62
C MET A 262 2.49 4.58 14.54
N ILE A 263 3.07 4.05 13.45
CA ILE A 263 4.52 3.87 13.30
C ILE A 263 5.11 4.99 12.44
N ALA A 264 4.61 5.17 11.22
CA ALA A 264 5.12 6.14 10.24
C ALA A 264 4.99 7.58 10.74
N ASP A 265 5.88 8.47 10.28
CA ASP A 265 5.81 9.88 10.68
C ASP A 265 4.55 10.54 10.13
N GLN A 266 3.80 11.20 11.02
CA GLN A 266 2.58 11.92 10.68
C GLN A 266 2.57 13.31 11.33
N PRO A 267 2.40 14.39 10.54
CA PRO A 267 2.40 15.75 11.06
C PRO A 267 1.38 15.96 12.17
N GLY A 268 1.86 16.33 13.36
CA GLY A 268 1.00 16.63 14.51
C GLY A 268 0.45 15.42 15.25
N LYS A 269 0.92 14.21 14.96
CA LYS A 269 0.59 12.99 15.72
C LYS A 269 1.81 12.44 16.47
N ASN A 270 1.54 11.66 17.51
CA ASN A 270 2.56 10.90 18.25
C ASN A 270 2.73 9.53 17.58
N THR A 271 3.80 9.37 16.80
CA THR A 271 4.13 8.09 16.14
C THR A 271 5.56 7.68 16.47
N ILE A 272 5.87 6.40 16.30
CA ILE A 272 7.18 5.86 16.68
C ILE A 272 8.30 6.51 15.84
N PHE A 273 8.11 6.66 14.52
CA PHE A 273 9.08 7.33 13.65
C PHE A 273 9.22 8.80 14.03
N GLY A 274 8.13 9.50 14.34
CA GLY A 274 8.17 10.89 14.81
C GLY A 274 8.87 11.05 16.18
N ALA A 275 8.96 9.99 16.99
CA ALA A 275 9.78 9.97 18.20
C ALA A 275 11.26 9.72 17.88
N ILE A 276 11.56 8.76 17.00
CA ILE A 276 12.92 8.44 16.52
C ILE A 276 13.58 9.67 15.88
N GLU A 277 12.84 10.43 15.05
CA GLU A 277 13.37 11.63 14.39
C GLU A 277 13.87 12.72 15.36
N LYS A 278 13.32 12.75 16.58
CA LYS A 278 13.66 13.72 17.63
C LYS A 278 14.78 13.24 18.56
N MET A 279 15.26 12.01 18.42
CA MET A 279 16.30 11.45 19.27
C MET A 279 17.71 11.86 18.83
N GLU A 280 18.62 11.90 19.80
CA GLU A 280 20.04 12.15 19.58
C GLU A 280 20.77 10.87 19.15
N LEU A 281 21.91 11.04 18.48
CA LEU A 281 22.69 9.95 17.88
C LEU A 281 23.03 8.82 18.87
N ASN A 282 23.49 9.15 20.09
CA ASN A 282 23.86 8.14 21.09
C ASN A 282 22.63 7.32 21.55
N THR A 283 21.49 7.98 21.76
CA THR A 283 20.24 7.34 22.16
C THR A 283 19.71 6.44 21.04
N LEU A 284 19.85 6.84 19.77
CA LEU A 284 19.48 6.02 18.63
C LEU A 284 20.31 4.74 18.54
N GLN A 285 21.62 4.82 18.83
CA GLN A 285 22.48 3.64 18.86
C GLN A 285 22.08 2.69 20.00
N GLN A 286 21.83 3.21 21.20
CA GLN A 286 21.35 2.41 22.34
C GLN A 286 19.98 1.78 22.06
N LEU A 287 19.09 2.52 21.39
CA LEU A 287 17.77 2.03 20.99
C LEU A 287 17.88 0.90 19.96
N LYS A 288 18.78 1.01 18.98
CA LYS A 288 19.07 -0.05 18.01
C LYS A 288 19.57 -1.31 18.72
N ASP A 289 20.51 -1.16 19.65
CA ASP A 289 21.07 -2.27 20.41
C ASP A 289 19.98 -2.95 21.27
N ALA A 290 19.12 -2.18 21.93
CA ALA A 290 17.98 -2.68 22.70
C ALA A 290 16.94 -3.43 21.83
N LEU A 291 16.63 -2.91 20.63
CA LEU A 291 15.74 -3.59 19.67
C LEU A 291 16.33 -4.91 19.18
N ASN A 292 17.62 -4.93 18.87
CA ASN A 292 18.33 -6.15 18.46
C ASN A 292 18.35 -7.17 19.59
N ASN A 293 18.62 -6.75 20.83
CA ASN A 293 18.57 -7.64 21.97
C ASN A 293 17.15 -8.22 22.14
N TYR A 294 16.12 -7.38 22.07
CA TYR A 294 14.73 -7.80 22.19
C TYR A 294 14.33 -8.86 21.16
N VAL A 295 14.58 -8.62 19.88
CA VAL A 295 14.10 -9.47 18.79
C VAL A 295 15.04 -10.64 18.52
N LEU A 296 16.36 -10.41 18.49
CA LEU A 296 17.33 -11.40 18.04
C LEU A 296 17.92 -12.26 19.17
N ILE A 297 17.94 -11.76 20.41
CA ILE A 297 18.58 -12.46 21.54
C ILE A 297 17.51 -13.03 22.47
N VAL A 298 16.62 -12.20 23.02
CA VAL A 298 15.57 -12.65 23.95
C VAL A 298 14.26 -13.08 23.26
N CYS A 299 14.24 -13.10 21.92
CA CYS A 299 13.16 -13.66 21.10
C CYS A 299 11.75 -13.16 21.48
N GLY A 300 11.62 -11.86 21.79
CA GLY A 300 10.34 -11.24 22.15
C GLY A 300 9.98 -11.32 23.64
N ASP A 301 10.79 -11.97 24.48
CA ASP A 301 10.57 -11.98 25.94
C ASP A 301 10.98 -10.64 26.56
N PHE A 302 10.00 -9.74 26.67
CA PHE A 302 10.21 -8.39 27.18
C PHE A 302 10.74 -8.39 28.60
N GLU A 303 10.47 -9.41 29.42
CA GLU A 303 10.89 -9.44 30.81
C GLU A 303 12.39 -9.71 30.99
N ASN A 304 13.04 -10.32 30.00
CA ASN A 304 14.47 -10.61 30.03
C ASN A 304 15.36 -9.44 29.60
N LEU A 305 14.77 -8.31 29.16
CA LEU A 305 15.52 -7.09 28.85
C LEU A 305 16.00 -6.35 30.12
N GLU A 306 17.14 -5.67 29.99
CA GLU A 306 17.64 -4.79 31.04
C GLU A 306 16.69 -3.60 31.28
N LYS A 307 16.79 -2.99 32.46
CA LYS A 307 15.88 -1.92 32.87
C LYS A 307 16.03 -0.69 31.96
N GLU A 308 17.24 -0.37 31.53
CA GLU A 308 17.54 0.71 30.59
C GLU A 308 16.94 0.43 29.20
N GLU A 309 17.07 -0.80 28.69
CA GLU A 309 16.53 -1.21 27.39
C GLU A 309 14.99 -1.15 27.37
N LYS A 310 14.35 -1.67 28.44
CA LYS A 310 12.90 -1.56 28.65
C LYS A 310 12.43 -0.10 28.63
N ALA A 311 13.23 0.80 29.21
CA ALA A 311 12.89 2.23 29.26
C ALA A 311 13.00 2.89 27.88
N LEU A 312 14.03 2.54 27.09
CA LEU A 312 14.23 3.04 25.72
C LEU A 312 13.09 2.62 24.78
N LEU A 313 12.70 1.34 24.80
CA LEU A 313 11.58 0.84 23.98
C LEU A 313 10.26 1.52 24.39
N LYS A 314 9.99 1.66 25.69
CA LYS A 314 8.81 2.37 26.18
C LYS A 314 8.82 3.87 25.85
N GLN A 315 10.00 4.49 25.74
CA GLN A 315 10.13 5.90 25.38
C GLN A 315 9.65 6.18 23.96
N ILE A 316 9.94 5.29 23.00
CA ILE A 316 9.51 5.47 21.61
C ILE A 316 8.05 5.07 21.38
N GLN A 317 7.44 4.31 22.30
CA GLN A 317 6.00 4.03 22.32
C GLN A 317 5.20 5.25 22.80
N CYS A 318 5.23 6.32 22.02
CA CYS A 318 4.79 7.65 22.44
C CYS A 318 3.29 7.92 22.28
N TYR A 319 2.54 6.99 21.68
CA TYR A 319 1.09 7.13 21.48
C TYR A 319 0.29 6.77 22.72
N THR A 320 -0.79 7.51 22.95
CA THR A 320 -1.70 7.32 24.09
C THR A 320 -2.85 6.37 23.77
N THR A 321 -3.60 5.94 24.79
CA THR A 321 -4.86 5.20 24.59
C THR A 321 -5.84 5.96 23.69
N LYS A 322 -5.89 7.29 23.79
CA LYS A 322 -6.74 8.12 22.92
C LYS A 322 -6.31 8.09 21.45
N ASP A 323 -5.00 8.03 21.21
CA ASP A 323 -4.46 7.92 19.85
C ASP A 323 -4.82 6.56 19.24
N LEU A 324 -4.73 5.48 20.03
CA LEU A 324 -5.17 4.14 19.63
C LEU A 324 -6.67 4.06 19.37
N GLU A 325 -7.50 4.64 20.26
CA GLU A 325 -8.95 4.73 20.06
C GLU A 325 -9.31 5.49 18.77
N ALA A 326 -8.61 6.60 18.49
CA ALA A 326 -8.81 7.37 17.26
C ALA A 326 -8.40 6.58 16.01
N ALA A 327 -7.31 5.81 16.09
CA ALA A 327 -6.85 4.95 15.00
C ALA A 327 -7.83 3.79 14.73
N ILE A 328 -8.31 3.11 15.77
CA ILE A 328 -9.34 2.08 15.65
C ILE A 328 -10.64 2.67 15.10
N ARG A 329 -11.04 3.87 15.53
CA ARG A 329 -12.20 4.56 14.98
C ARG A 329 -12.06 4.84 13.48
N THR A 330 -10.86 5.24 13.03
CA THR A 330 -10.57 5.41 11.60
C THR A 330 -10.70 4.08 10.85
N CYS A 331 -10.30 2.96 11.47
CA CYS A 331 -10.49 1.64 10.88
C CYS A 331 -11.98 1.26 10.80
N ILE A 332 -12.75 1.51 11.86
CA ILE A 332 -14.21 1.29 11.90
C ILE A 332 -14.93 2.09 10.81
N GLU A 333 -14.58 3.37 10.65
CA GLU A 333 -15.17 4.24 9.62
C GLU A 333 -14.86 3.73 8.19
N ASN A 334 -13.71 3.09 7.98
CA ASN A 334 -13.30 2.59 6.67
C ASN A 334 -13.69 1.15 6.37
N PHE A 335 -13.79 0.27 7.38
CA PHE A 335 -13.95 -1.17 7.20
C PHE A 335 -15.12 -1.76 7.98
N GLY A 336 -15.91 -0.92 8.65
CA GLY A 336 -17.13 -1.30 9.34
C GLY A 336 -16.91 -1.71 10.81
N GLU A 337 -17.90 -1.39 11.65
CA GLU A 337 -17.80 -1.54 13.10
C GLU A 337 -17.74 -3.00 13.55
N ILE A 338 -18.57 -3.86 12.95
CA ILE A 338 -18.76 -5.26 13.36
C ILE A 338 -17.42 -6.01 13.37
N ARG A 339 -16.54 -5.70 12.40
CA ARG A 339 -15.25 -6.37 12.20
C ARG A 339 -14.18 -6.02 13.25
N PHE A 340 -14.39 -4.95 14.00
CA PHE A 340 -13.45 -4.50 15.04
C PHE A 340 -14.00 -4.70 16.45
N THR A 341 -15.32 -4.77 16.62
CA THR A 341 -15.97 -4.80 17.93
C THR A 341 -16.55 -6.17 18.31
N GLN A 342 -16.99 -6.97 17.33
CA GLN A 342 -17.65 -8.26 17.59
C GLN A 342 -16.71 -9.43 17.31
N LYS A 343 -16.97 -10.59 17.93
CA LYS A 343 -16.25 -11.82 17.63
C LYS A 343 -16.65 -12.35 16.25
N LEU A 344 -15.68 -12.48 15.36
CA LEU A 344 -15.90 -13.02 14.02
C LEU A 344 -16.11 -14.53 14.06
N LYS A 345 -16.91 -15.02 13.12
CA LYS A 345 -17.16 -16.46 12.94
C LYS A 345 -15.86 -17.21 12.64
N ASP A 346 -15.08 -16.65 11.73
CA ASP A 346 -13.73 -17.12 11.42
C ASP A 346 -12.72 -16.20 12.12
N PRO A 347 -11.87 -16.73 13.01
CA PRO A 347 -10.91 -15.91 13.74
C PRO A 347 -9.86 -15.33 12.78
N VAL A 348 -9.45 -14.09 13.05
CA VAL A 348 -8.38 -13.44 12.29
C VAL A 348 -7.08 -14.16 12.63
N LYS A 349 -6.44 -14.74 11.61
CA LYS A 349 -5.16 -15.42 11.75
C LYS A 349 -4.05 -14.43 11.43
N PHE A 350 -3.04 -14.38 12.28
CA PHE A 350 -1.81 -13.63 12.03
C PHE A 350 -0.63 -14.55 12.36
N ARG A 351 0.30 -14.69 11.42
CA ARG A 351 1.32 -15.76 11.45
C ARG A 351 0.68 -17.16 11.55
N GLN A 352 1.48 -18.22 11.63
CA GLN A 352 0.95 -19.59 11.56
C GLN A 352 0.15 -20.01 12.80
N THR A 353 0.32 -19.32 13.94
CA THR A 353 -0.18 -19.77 15.26
C THR A 353 -1.13 -18.80 15.96
N GLU A 354 -1.07 -17.49 15.70
CA GLU A 354 -1.87 -16.51 16.45
C GLU A 354 -3.28 -16.35 15.85
N LYS A 355 -4.29 -16.36 16.74
CA LYS A 355 -5.70 -16.22 16.37
C LYS A 355 -6.35 -15.14 17.23
N PHE A 356 -7.06 -14.24 16.59
CA PHE A 356 -7.74 -13.12 17.22
C PHE A 356 -9.24 -13.19 16.95
N ASP A 357 -10.04 -12.82 17.94
CA ASP A 357 -11.50 -12.80 17.82
C ASP A 357 -11.97 -11.81 16.76
N ASN A 358 -11.22 -10.73 16.51
CA ASN A 358 -11.51 -9.73 15.48
C ASN A 358 -10.28 -8.86 15.15
N TYR A 359 -10.42 -7.95 14.18
CA TYR A 359 -9.33 -7.07 13.76
C TYR A 359 -8.94 -6.03 14.81
N GLY A 360 -9.85 -5.66 15.71
CA GLY A 360 -9.56 -4.79 16.85
C GLY A 360 -8.58 -5.44 17.83
N HIS A 361 -8.76 -6.73 18.14
CA HIS A 361 -7.83 -7.48 18.98
C HIS A 361 -6.45 -7.64 18.31
N LEU A 362 -6.40 -7.87 17.00
CA LEU A 362 -5.14 -7.89 16.24
C LEU A 362 -4.46 -6.51 16.28
N PHE A 363 -5.21 -5.42 16.11
CA PHE A 363 -4.70 -4.05 16.19
C PHE A 363 -4.09 -3.75 17.57
N LEU A 364 -4.74 -4.23 18.64
CA LEU A 364 -4.22 -4.10 20.01
C LEU A 364 -2.97 -4.96 20.24
N ARG A 365 -2.86 -6.15 19.63
CA ARG A 365 -1.62 -6.96 19.66
C ARG A 365 -0.44 -6.19 19.07
N PHE A 366 -0.64 -5.50 17.95
CA PHE A 366 0.41 -4.64 17.36
C PHE A 366 0.79 -3.47 18.27
N ALA A 367 -0.18 -2.91 18.99
CA ALA A 367 0.10 -1.87 19.98
C ALA A 367 0.82 -2.41 21.22
N GLN A 368 0.59 -3.67 21.63
CA GLN A 368 1.24 -4.24 22.80
C GLN A 368 2.73 -4.48 22.57
N ASP A 369 3.08 -4.95 21.37
CA ASP A 369 4.45 -5.22 21.00
C ASP A 369 4.69 -4.84 19.53
N PRO A 370 4.94 -3.54 19.28
CA PRO A 370 5.26 -3.04 17.95
C PRO A 370 6.70 -3.37 17.52
N TRP A 371 7.55 -3.81 18.46
CA TRP A 371 8.97 -4.02 18.21
C TRP A 371 9.19 -5.28 17.39
N GLU A 372 8.54 -6.38 17.77
CA GLU A 372 8.64 -7.64 17.05
C GLU A 372 7.96 -7.55 15.67
N VAL A 373 6.81 -6.88 15.60
CA VAL A 373 5.97 -6.82 14.40
C VAL A 373 6.56 -5.90 13.32
N TYR A 374 7.28 -4.84 13.72
CA TYR A 374 7.84 -3.83 12.81
C TYR A 374 9.36 -3.69 12.92
N TYR A 375 10.04 -4.74 13.40
CA TYR A 375 11.49 -4.74 13.65
C TYR A 375 12.28 -4.16 12.47
N ASP A 376 12.12 -4.73 11.27
CA ASP A 376 12.88 -4.31 10.09
C ASP A 376 12.65 -2.82 9.76
N ALA A 377 11.40 -2.36 9.80
CA ALA A 377 11.04 -0.99 9.50
C ALA A 377 11.57 0.00 10.55
N LEU A 378 11.63 -0.42 11.82
CA LEU A 378 12.19 0.39 12.91
C LEU A 378 13.70 0.50 12.78
N VAL A 379 14.39 -0.63 12.51
CA VAL A 379 15.85 -0.65 12.31
C VAL A 379 16.23 0.19 11.10
N GLU A 380 15.52 0.06 9.97
CA GLU A 380 15.77 0.86 8.76
C GLU A 380 15.64 2.36 9.05
N GLN A 381 14.58 2.78 9.76
CA GLN A 381 14.37 4.18 10.10
C GLN A 381 15.42 4.70 11.09
N ILE A 382 15.82 3.89 12.08
CA ILE A 382 16.90 4.26 13.02
C ILE A 382 18.22 4.41 12.28
N ASP A 383 18.56 3.47 11.38
CA ASP A 383 19.79 3.50 10.61
C ASP A 383 19.86 4.71 9.69
N LYS A 384 18.76 4.98 8.98
CA LYS A 384 18.61 6.21 8.20
C LYS A 384 18.87 7.45 9.06
N ARG A 385 18.29 7.50 10.26
CA ARG A 385 18.43 8.65 11.16
C ARG A 385 19.84 8.80 11.73
N ILE A 386 20.51 7.69 12.05
CA ILE A 386 21.91 7.66 12.48
C ILE A 386 22.81 8.26 11.39
N VAL A 387 22.62 7.83 10.15
CA VAL A 387 23.39 8.34 8.99
C VAL A 387 23.12 9.83 8.77
N GLU A 388 21.87 10.27 8.83
CA GLU A 388 21.51 11.70 8.71
C GLU A 388 22.18 12.59 9.77
N LEU A 389 22.37 12.08 10.98
CA LEU A 389 23.04 12.78 12.08
C LEU A 389 24.58 12.70 12.00
N GLY A 390 25.13 12.14 10.92
CA GLY A 390 26.57 11.97 10.73
C GLY A 390 27.18 10.85 11.57
N GLY A 391 26.36 9.96 12.10
CA GLY A 391 26.80 8.76 12.78
C GLY A 391 27.35 7.74 11.78
N SER A 392 28.45 7.07 12.15
CA SER A 392 28.79 5.82 11.48
C SER A 392 27.85 4.75 12.01
N LEU A 393 27.13 4.09 11.10
CA LEU A 393 26.70 2.74 11.41
C LEU A 393 27.98 1.98 11.77
N LYS A 394 28.05 1.40 12.98
CA LYS A 394 29.07 0.39 13.22
C LYS A 394 28.91 -0.59 12.05
N ALA A 395 29.96 -0.78 11.24
CA ALA A 395 30.06 -2.01 10.46
C ALA A 395 29.68 -3.13 11.44
N LYS A 396 28.82 -4.06 11.01
CA LYS A 396 28.52 -5.28 11.77
C LYS A 396 29.78 -5.63 12.55
N SER A 397 29.69 -5.63 13.88
CA SER A 397 30.88 -5.90 14.70
C SER A 397 31.58 -7.10 14.09
N ASP A 398 32.86 -6.95 13.74
CA ASP A 398 33.70 -7.95 13.05
C ASP A 398 33.71 -9.32 13.73
N SER A 399 33.07 -9.49 14.89
CA SER A 399 32.77 -10.80 15.48
C SER A 399 31.64 -11.58 14.82
N SER A 400 30.72 -10.98 14.05
CA SER A 400 29.75 -11.74 13.24
C SER A 400 30.25 -11.99 11.82
N ASP A 401 31.04 -11.07 11.26
CA ASP A 401 31.55 -11.21 9.91
C ASP A 401 32.69 -12.23 9.83
N ASP A 402 33.49 -12.43 10.89
CA ASP A 402 34.45 -13.55 10.97
C ASP A 402 33.75 -14.92 11.08
N ILE A 403 32.56 -14.97 11.71
CA ILE A 403 31.79 -16.21 11.89
C ILE A 403 30.95 -16.54 10.66
N ASP A 404 30.34 -15.52 10.05
CA ASP A 404 29.63 -15.65 8.79
C ASP A 404 30.63 -15.96 7.66
N ALA A 405 31.83 -15.40 7.66
CA ALA A 405 32.89 -15.78 6.72
C ALA A 405 33.45 -17.20 6.96
N ASP A 406 33.58 -17.65 8.22
CA ASP A 406 33.96 -19.04 8.52
C ASP A 406 32.86 -20.02 8.11
N ILE A 407 31.57 -19.69 8.29
CA ILE A 407 30.44 -20.58 7.93
C ILE A 407 30.12 -20.51 6.43
N ASP A 408 30.17 -19.33 5.82
CA ASP A 408 29.98 -19.13 4.37
C ASP A 408 31.19 -19.61 3.55
N GLY A 409 32.36 -19.74 4.18
CA GLY A 409 33.57 -20.33 3.61
C GLY A 409 33.72 -21.84 3.87
N GLN A 410 32.86 -22.45 4.69
CA GLN A 410 32.83 -23.91 4.90
C GLN A 410 31.93 -24.57 3.86
N ASP A 411 32.32 -25.77 3.44
CA ASP A 411 31.47 -26.63 2.62
C ASP A 411 30.17 -26.95 3.39
N LEU A 412 29.05 -26.40 2.89
CA LEU A 412 27.74 -26.54 3.51
C LEU A 412 27.26 -27.98 3.56
N VAL A 413 27.71 -28.83 2.63
CA VAL A 413 27.42 -30.26 2.65
C VAL A 413 28.15 -30.92 3.82
N ALA A 414 29.43 -30.60 4.01
CA ALA A 414 30.20 -31.10 5.15
C ALA A 414 29.66 -30.58 6.50
N LEU A 415 29.18 -29.33 6.53
CA LEU A 415 28.56 -28.72 7.71
C LEU A 415 27.24 -29.40 8.09
N ARG A 416 26.42 -29.71 7.08
CA ARG A 416 25.17 -30.45 7.22
C ARG A 416 25.40 -31.84 7.82
N TYR A 417 26.37 -32.61 7.29
CA TYR A 417 26.68 -33.93 7.83
C TYR A 417 27.17 -33.90 9.28
N LYS A 418 27.98 -32.90 9.66
CA LYS A 418 28.42 -32.74 11.05
C LYS A 418 27.27 -32.41 12.00
N LEU A 419 26.30 -31.61 11.56
CA LEU A 419 25.10 -31.30 12.35
C LEU A 419 24.20 -32.52 12.50
N ILE A 420 24.05 -33.33 11.45
CA ILE A 420 23.32 -34.60 11.50
C ILE A 420 23.98 -35.57 12.47
N ASP A 421 25.31 -35.69 12.44
CA ASP A 421 26.07 -36.54 13.37
C ASP A 421 25.93 -36.05 14.82
N LEU A 422 25.88 -34.73 15.04
CA LEU A 422 25.61 -34.13 16.35
C LEU A 422 24.19 -34.44 16.85
N ALA A 423 23.18 -34.34 15.98
CA ALA A 423 21.79 -34.67 16.30
C ALA A 423 21.63 -36.16 16.64
N PHE A 424 22.27 -37.06 15.88
CA PHE A 424 22.31 -38.48 16.21
C PHE A 424 23.07 -38.79 17.51
N ALA A 425 24.18 -38.07 17.79
CA ALA A 425 24.90 -38.19 19.06
C ALA A 425 24.09 -37.70 20.26
N ALA A 426 23.18 -36.72 20.05
CA ALA A 426 22.21 -36.25 21.03
C ALA A 426 20.95 -37.14 21.12
N ASN A 427 20.86 -38.19 20.28
CA ASN A 427 19.74 -39.11 20.17
C ASN A 427 18.42 -38.43 19.70
N ASP A 428 18.53 -37.35 18.93
CA ASP A 428 17.41 -36.62 18.32
C ASP A 428 17.26 -37.00 16.83
N GLU A 429 16.52 -38.08 16.58
CA GLU A 429 16.24 -38.57 15.22
C GLU A 429 15.37 -37.60 14.40
N PHE A 430 14.61 -36.72 15.05
CA PHE A 430 13.74 -35.78 14.34
C PHE A 430 14.55 -34.64 13.75
N GLU A 431 15.43 -34.05 14.55
CA GLU A 431 16.34 -32.98 14.10
C GLU A 431 17.33 -33.49 13.04
N ALA A 432 17.84 -34.72 13.18
CA ALA A 432 18.71 -35.33 12.17
C ALA A 432 18.00 -35.48 10.80
N ASN A 433 16.72 -35.89 10.80
CA ASN A 433 15.94 -36.01 9.58
C ASN A 433 15.58 -34.65 8.97
N GLU A 434 15.30 -33.64 9.79
CA GLU A 434 15.02 -32.28 9.31
C GLU A 434 16.27 -31.66 8.65
N LEU A 435 17.44 -31.84 9.24
CA LEU A 435 18.74 -31.39 8.71
C LEU A 435 19.13 -32.09 7.40
N MET A 436 18.64 -33.31 7.12
CA MET A 436 18.91 -33.99 5.84
C MET A 436 18.25 -33.31 4.65
N THR A 437 17.12 -32.65 4.85
CA THR A 437 16.30 -32.05 3.77
C THR A 437 16.20 -30.53 3.83
N ALA A 438 16.72 -29.90 4.89
CA ALA A 438 16.66 -28.46 5.11
C ALA A 438 17.37 -27.65 4.01
N ASP A 439 17.00 -26.40 3.80
CA ASP A 439 17.72 -25.52 2.87
C ASP A 439 19.03 -24.98 3.48
N ASP A 440 19.87 -24.37 2.64
CA ASP A 440 21.19 -23.89 3.05
C ASP A 440 21.11 -22.75 4.07
N ALA A 441 20.03 -21.97 4.08
CA ALA A 441 19.82 -20.92 5.06
C ALA A 441 19.59 -21.51 6.46
N TYR A 442 18.79 -22.58 6.53
CA TYR A 442 18.53 -23.31 7.75
C TYR A 442 19.78 -24.05 8.26
N ILE A 443 20.57 -24.67 7.37
CA ILE A 443 21.84 -25.30 7.77
C ILE A 443 22.82 -24.28 8.36
N LYS A 444 22.94 -23.09 7.75
CA LYS A 444 23.77 -22.01 8.29
C LYS A 444 23.25 -21.52 9.64
N GLN A 445 21.93 -21.44 9.81
CA GLN A 445 21.31 -21.06 11.08
C GLN A 445 21.60 -22.09 12.18
N GLN A 446 21.46 -23.39 11.88
CA GLN A 446 21.74 -24.46 12.84
C GLN A 446 23.23 -24.58 13.17
N ALA A 447 24.11 -24.34 12.19
CA ALA A 447 25.55 -24.27 12.44
C ALA A 447 25.96 -23.09 13.34
N LYS A 448 25.24 -21.96 13.27
CA LYS A 448 25.44 -20.83 14.19
C LYS A 448 25.03 -21.20 15.62
N ILE A 449 23.97 -22.00 15.78
CA ILE A 449 23.48 -22.48 17.08
C ILE A 449 24.49 -23.47 17.70
N HIS A 450 24.96 -24.45 16.93
CA HIS A 450 25.88 -25.51 17.38
C HIS A 450 27.37 -25.19 17.18
N LYS A 451 27.74 -23.91 17.01
CA LYS A 451 29.10 -23.47 16.62
C LYS A 451 30.22 -24.01 17.50
N THR A 452 29.97 -24.13 18.81
CA THR A 452 30.96 -24.57 19.80
C THR A 452 31.21 -26.07 19.70
N GLU A 453 30.17 -26.85 19.39
CA GLU A 453 30.22 -28.30 19.23
C GLU A 453 30.83 -28.68 17.88
N LEU A 454 30.64 -27.83 16.86
CA LEU A 454 31.28 -27.92 15.54
C LEU A 454 32.75 -27.44 15.53
N GLY A 455 33.24 -26.87 16.64
CA GLY A 455 34.62 -26.40 16.79
C GLY A 455 34.96 -25.12 16.00
N LEU A 456 33.95 -24.30 15.69
CA LEU A 456 34.11 -23.06 14.91
C LEU A 456 34.37 -21.87 15.87
N GLY A 457 35.40 -21.06 15.60
CA GLY A 457 35.71 -19.81 16.33
C GLY A 457 36.80 -19.86 17.43
N ALA A 458 37.78 -20.77 17.39
CA ALA A 458 38.90 -20.75 18.34
C ALA A 458 39.98 -19.68 17.99
N LYS A 459 40.41 -18.89 18.99
CA LYS A 459 41.40 -17.80 18.84
C LYS A 459 42.78 -18.26 18.32
N PRO A 460 43.51 -17.41 17.58
CA PRO A 460 44.78 -17.75 16.91
C PRO A 460 46.00 -17.78 17.84
N SER A 461 45.90 -18.39 19.03
CA SER A 461 47.06 -18.57 19.93
C SER A 461 47.54 -20.00 20.10
N ASP A 462 46.87 -21.01 19.53
CA ASP A 462 47.24 -22.43 19.71
C ASP A 462 47.39 -23.24 18.41
N LYS A 463 47.89 -22.64 17.32
CA LYS A 463 48.34 -23.41 16.16
C LYS A 463 49.77 -23.05 15.75
N PRO A 464 50.64 -24.06 15.51
CA PRO A 464 52.05 -23.82 15.23
C PRO A 464 52.24 -23.21 13.85
N VAL A 465 53.17 -22.25 13.80
CA VAL A 465 53.60 -21.52 12.61
C VAL A 465 54.07 -22.48 11.52
N VAL A 466 53.45 -22.40 10.33
CA VAL A 466 54.04 -22.86 9.07
C VAL A 466 53.97 -21.70 8.09
N THR A 467 55.13 -21.20 7.70
CA THR A 467 55.34 -20.10 6.77
C THR A 467 54.99 -20.51 5.34
N THR A 468 54.33 -19.62 4.60
CA THR A 468 54.07 -19.72 3.17
C THR A 468 55.35 -19.45 2.36
N ASP A 469 55.87 -20.46 1.67
CA ASP A 469 56.85 -20.28 0.60
C ASP A 469 56.16 -20.19 -0.77
N ASP A 470 56.55 -19.17 -1.55
CA ASP A 470 56.25 -19.01 -2.98
C ASP A 470 56.84 -20.19 -3.77
N ILE A 471 56.01 -20.90 -4.52
CA ILE A 471 56.46 -21.91 -5.48
C ILE A 471 56.48 -21.30 -6.87
N ASP A 472 57.62 -21.43 -7.52
CA ASP A 472 57.84 -21.12 -8.92
C ASP A 472 57.22 -22.23 -9.79
N LEU A 473 56.19 -21.87 -10.57
CA LEU A 473 55.43 -22.79 -11.44
C LEU A 473 55.98 -22.83 -12.87
N ASP A 474 57.08 -22.14 -13.16
CA ASP A 474 57.62 -21.98 -14.52
C ASP A 474 58.33 -23.22 -15.10
N GLY A 475 58.13 -24.40 -14.49
CA GLY A 475 58.63 -25.69 -14.98
C GLY A 475 57.60 -26.81 -15.11
N HIS A 476 56.30 -26.54 -14.91
CA HIS A 476 55.24 -27.54 -15.03
C HIS A 476 54.53 -27.47 -16.39
N ASP A 477 54.25 -28.63 -16.98
CA ASP A 477 53.50 -28.70 -18.23
C ASP A 477 52.07 -28.21 -17.98
N ILE A 478 51.71 -27.15 -18.70
CA ILE A 478 50.48 -26.40 -18.46
C ILE A 478 49.26 -27.21 -18.86
N GLU A 479 49.42 -28.09 -19.84
CA GLU A 479 48.31 -28.93 -20.24
C GLU A 479 48.09 -30.08 -19.27
N GLU A 480 49.13 -30.54 -18.58
CA GLU A 480 49.00 -31.48 -17.46
C GLU A 480 48.32 -30.80 -16.25
N LEU A 481 48.64 -29.54 -15.96
CA LEU A 481 47.97 -28.77 -14.90
C LEU A 481 46.50 -28.49 -15.25
N ARG A 482 46.21 -28.15 -16.50
CA ARG A 482 44.84 -27.97 -17.00
C ARG A 482 44.04 -29.26 -16.85
N GLN A 483 44.60 -30.40 -17.26
CA GLN A 483 43.94 -31.70 -17.15
C GLN A 483 43.59 -32.04 -15.68
N LYS A 484 44.53 -31.84 -14.75
CA LYS A 484 44.29 -32.12 -13.32
C LYS A 484 43.29 -31.16 -12.69
N LEU A 485 43.28 -29.89 -13.08
CA LEU A 485 42.27 -28.91 -12.65
C LEU A 485 40.88 -29.25 -13.20
N ILE A 486 40.81 -29.73 -14.45
CA ILE A 486 39.57 -30.20 -15.07
C ILE A 486 39.04 -31.44 -14.34
N GLU A 487 39.90 -32.41 -14.03
CA GLU A 487 39.50 -33.58 -13.24
C GLU A 487 39.01 -33.16 -11.85
N LEU A 488 39.67 -32.20 -11.21
CA LEU A 488 39.24 -31.64 -9.93
C LEU A 488 37.87 -30.95 -10.04
N ALA A 489 37.65 -30.16 -11.10
CA ALA A 489 36.37 -29.49 -11.36
C ALA A 489 35.23 -30.48 -11.66
N ILE A 490 35.53 -31.61 -12.34
CA ILE A 490 34.55 -32.70 -12.52
C ILE A 490 34.20 -33.36 -11.19
N VAL A 491 35.20 -33.66 -10.36
CA VAL A 491 35.00 -34.27 -9.03
C VAL A 491 34.20 -33.34 -8.12
N ASP A 492 34.49 -32.05 -8.17
CA ASP A 492 33.80 -31.00 -7.40
C ASP A 492 32.46 -30.58 -8.09
N GLN A 493 32.10 -31.21 -9.22
CA GLN A 493 30.91 -30.93 -10.04
C GLN A 493 30.77 -29.46 -10.51
N ASP A 494 31.86 -28.69 -10.55
CA ASP A 494 31.87 -27.31 -11.03
C ASP A 494 32.00 -27.27 -12.57
N MET A 495 30.85 -27.38 -13.24
CA MET A 495 30.77 -27.36 -14.69
C MET A 495 31.10 -25.98 -15.30
N MET A 496 31.06 -24.90 -14.51
CA MET A 496 31.41 -23.56 -14.99
C MET A 496 32.92 -23.41 -15.05
N GLU A 497 33.63 -23.81 -13.99
CA GLU A 497 35.08 -23.85 -13.97
C GLU A 497 35.62 -24.87 -14.97
N PHE A 498 34.98 -26.04 -15.13
CA PHE A 498 35.29 -27.00 -16.20
C PHE A 498 35.28 -26.34 -17.60
N ASN A 499 34.20 -25.63 -17.95
CA ASN A 499 34.07 -25.00 -19.26
C ASN A 499 35.10 -23.89 -19.48
N VAL A 500 35.40 -23.10 -18.44
CA VAL A 500 36.43 -22.05 -18.51
C VAL A 500 37.82 -22.66 -18.66
N LEU A 501 38.14 -23.71 -17.89
CA LEU A 501 39.42 -24.42 -17.97
C LEU A 501 39.65 -25.11 -19.31
N MET A 502 38.62 -25.47 -20.07
CA MET A 502 38.76 -26.03 -21.43
C MET A 502 39.29 -25.02 -22.46
N THR A 503 39.10 -23.71 -22.23
CA THR A 503 39.48 -22.66 -23.19
C THR A 503 40.37 -21.55 -22.62
N ALA A 504 40.63 -21.57 -21.31
CA ALA A 504 41.42 -20.57 -20.58
C ALA A 504 42.86 -20.47 -21.12
N ASP A 505 43.49 -19.31 -20.93
CA ASP A 505 44.89 -19.12 -21.28
C ASP A 505 45.84 -19.66 -20.19
N GLU A 506 47.13 -19.77 -20.52
CA GLU A 506 48.17 -20.29 -19.63
C GLU A 506 48.25 -19.54 -18.29
N SER A 507 47.98 -18.23 -18.28
CA SER A 507 48.06 -17.41 -17.07
C SER A 507 46.97 -17.78 -16.07
N TYR A 508 45.75 -18.02 -16.58
CA TYR A 508 44.63 -18.44 -15.77
C TYR A 508 44.81 -19.85 -15.21
N ILE A 509 45.34 -20.79 -16.02
CA ILE A 509 45.65 -22.16 -15.57
C ILE A 509 46.67 -22.13 -14.42
N LYS A 510 47.74 -21.33 -14.54
CA LYS A 510 48.75 -21.20 -13.48
C LYS A 510 48.19 -20.58 -12.20
N GLN A 511 47.30 -19.60 -12.33
CA GLN A 511 46.64 -18.96 -11.19
C GLN A 511 45.74 -19.94 -10.44
N GLN A 512 44.93 -20.72 -11.16
CA GLN A 512 44.06 -21.72 -10.54
C GLN A 512 44.82 -22.90 -9.96
N ALA A 513 45.91 -23.34 -10.60
CA ALA A 513 46.79 -24.36 -10.03
C ALA A 513 47.43 -23.90 -8.71
N LYS A 514 47.76 -22.60 -8.59
CA LYS A 514 48.27 -22.02 -7.33
C LYS A 514 47.18 -21.98 -6.25
N HIS A 515 45.93 -21.70 -6.64
CA HIS A 515 44.77 -21.68 -5.74
C HIS A 515 44.41 -23.08 -5.22
N HIS A 516 44.40 -24.09 -6.09
CA HIS A 516 44.08 -25.49 -5.76
C HIS A 516 45.30 -26.36 -5.42
N LYS A 517 46.45 -25.74 -5.13
CA LYS A 517 47.76 -26.39 -4.89
C LYS A 517 47.71 -27.57 -3.91
N ALA A 518 46.95 -27.43 -2.81
CA ALA A 518 46.84 -28.48 -1.78
C ALA A 518 46.03 -29.69 -2.27
N LYS A 519 45.01 -29.47 -3.12
CA LYS A 519 44.16 -30.51 -3.70
C LYS A 519 44.85 -31.24 -4.85
N LEU A 520 45.66 -30.53 -5.64
CA LEU A 520 46.43 -31.08 -6.76
C LEU A 520 47.70 -31.83 -6.35
N ASN A 521 48.04 -31.81 -5.07
CA ASN A 521 49.16 -32.54 -4.47
C ASN A 521 50.52 -32.32 -5.20
N LEU A 522 50.77 -31.09 -5.66
CA LEU A 522 51.91 -30.70 -6.50
C LEU A 522 53.30 -30.71 -5.79
N ASN A 523 53.43 -31.39 -4.66
CA ASN A 523 54.71 -31.60 -4.00
C ASN A 523 55.34 -32.93 -4.46
N GLY A 524 56.12 -32.90 -5.56
CA GLY A 524 57.13 -33.93 -5.82
C GLY A 524 57.35 -34.36 -7.28
N GLN A 525 58.50 -33.95 -7.82
CA GLN A 525 59.32 -34.55 -8.89
C GLN A 525 58.71 -34.92 -10.26
N VAL A 526 59.26 -34.21 -11.27
CA VAL A 526 59.30 -34.45 -12.73
C VAL A 526 59.40 -35.93 -13.13
N GLN A 527 58.54 -36.39 -14.04
CA GLN A 527 58.87 -37.43 -15.03
C GLN A 527 58.07 -37.27 -16.33
N THR A 528 58.78 -37.42 -17.44
CA THR A 528 58.45 -37.09 -18.83
C THR A 528 57.69 -38.20 -19.58
N SER A 529 56.77 -37.89 -20.50
CA SER A 529 56.66 -38.57 -21.83
C SER A 529 55.62 -37.93 -22.78
N GLN A 530 55.94 -37.99 -24.09
CA GLN A 530 55.31 -37.28 -25.23
C GLN A 530 54.20 -38.10 -25.96
N PRO A 531 53.75 -37.80 -27.22
CA PRO A 531 52.45 -37.18 -27.53
C PRO A 531 51.57 -37.97 -28.53
N THR A 532 50.24 -37.79 -28.57
CA THR A 532 49.44 -38.14 -29.78
C THR A 532 48.18 -37.28 -29.97
N THR A 533 48.25 -36.45 -31.02
CA THR A 533 47.25 -36.03 -32.04
C THR A 533 45.75 -35.84 -31.72
N PRO A 534 45.13 -34.79 -32.33
CA PRO A 534 43.78 -34.34 -32.02
C PRO A 534 42.70 -35.14 -32.78
N VAL A 535 41.57 -35.41 -32.13
CA VAL A 535 40.34 -35.85 -32.80
C VAL A 535 39.28 -34.77 -32.67
N VAL A 536 38.84 -34.33 -33.84
CA VAL A 536 37.81 -33.34 -34.12
C VAL A 536 36.43 -33.82 -33.65
N ALA A 537 35.69 -32.88 -33.06
CA ALA A 537 34.24 -32.75 -32.96
C ALA A 537 33.41 -34.01 -32.64
N ASN A 538 32.79 -33.99 -31.47
CA ASN A 538 31.34 -34.12 -31.43
C ASN A 538 30.78 -33.37 -30.21
N VAL A 539 30.00 -32.33 -30.48
CA VAL A 539 29.14 -31.71 -29.47
C VAL A 539 28.12 -32.76 -29.06
N GLN A 540 28.31 -33.37 -27.88
CA GLN A 540 27.21 -34.00 -27.19
C GLN A 540 26.46 -32.92 -26.39
N PRO A 541 25.12 -32.90 -26.46
CA PRO A 541 24.34 -32.01 -25.61
C PRO A 541 24.57 -32.34 -24.14
N THR A 542 24.54 -31.31 -23.31
CA THR A 542 24.69 -31.34 -21.85
C THR A 542 23.79 -32.40 -21.19
N PRO A 543 24.22 -32.99 -20.05
CA PRO A 543 23.45 -34.00 -19.37
C PRO A 543 22.16 -33.39 -18.80
N VAL A 544 21.05 -34.03 -19.11
CA VAL A 544 19.77 -33.88 -18.41
C VAL A 544 19.97 -34.33 -16.95
N MET A 545 19.28 -33.62 -16.04
CA MET A 545 19.09 -33.92 -14.61
C MET A 545 19.13 -35.43 -14.29
N PRO A 546 19.68 -35.84 -13.13
CA PRO A 546 19.71 -37.25 -12.75
C PRO A 546 18.28 -37.78 -12.70
N VAL A 547 18.03 -38.81 -13.52
CA VAL A 547 16.80 -39.59 -13.49
C VAL A 547 16.70 -40.22 -12.10
N PRO A 548 15.64 -39.96 -11.31
CA PRO A 548 15.42 -40.70 -10.10
C PRO A 548 15.24 -42.17 -10.49
N VAL A 549 15.93 -43.07 -9.80
CA VAL A 549 15.67 -44.50 -9.92
C VAL A 549 14.25 -44.73 -9.39
N ILE A 550 13.27 -44.81 -10.29
CA ILE A 550 11.88 -45.00 -9.92
C ILE A 550 11.57 -46.48 -9.82
N ASP A 551 11.25 -46.87 -8.59
CA ASP A 551 10.55 -48.07 -8.13
C ASP A 551 9.33 -48.43 -9.01
N ASP A 552 9.05 -49.72 -9.16
CA ASP A 552 8.10 -50.30 -10.12
C ASP A 552 6.62 -50.15 -9.68
N SER A 553 6.16 -48.92 -9.45
CA SER A 553 4.77 -48.66 -9.01
C SER A 553 4.05 -47.57 -9.82
N GLU A 554 2.72 -47.57 -9.75
CA GLU A 554 1.79 -46.64 -10.44
C GLU A 554 2.07 -45.15 -10.19
N THR A 555 2.93 -44.84 -9.21
CA THR A 555 3.35 -43.49 -8.81
C THR A 555 3.98 -42.65 -9.93
N VAL A 556 4.62 -43.28 -10.93
CA VAL A 556 5.18 -42.57 -12.11
C VAL A 556 4.10 -41.88 -12.93
N ARG A 557 2.95 -42.54 -13.09
CA ARG A 557 1.85 -42.04 -13.92
C ARG A 557 1.21 -40.82 -13.25
N ASP A 558 0.97 -40.91 -11.95
CA ASP A 558 0.39 -39.81 -11.18
C ASP A 558 1.31 -38.58 -11.22
N GLN A 559 2.62 -38.76 -11.09
CA GLN A 559 3.59 -37.67 -11.20
C GLN A 559 3.63 -37.06 -12.61
N ALA A 560 3.61 -37.89 -13.66
CA ALA A 560 3.62 -37.41 -15.04
C ALA A 560 2.32 -36.64 -15.40
N VAL A 561 1.17 -37.12 -14.92
CA VAL A 561 -0.13 -36.47 -15.10
C VAL A 561 -0.21 -35.16 -14.33
N GLN A 562 0.24 -35.16 -13.07
CA GLN A 562 0.28 -33.96 -12.25
C GLN A 562 1.18 -32.89 -12.87
N TYR A 563 2.37 -33.28 -13.34
CA TYR A 563 3.27 -32.37 -14.04
C TYR A 563 2.65 -31.84 -15.36
N ALA A 564 1.95 -32.69 -16.13
CA ALA A 564 1.25 -32.26 -17.35
C ALA A 564 0.12 -31.24 -17.08
N ILE A 565 -0.59 -31.37 -15.95
CA ILE A 565 -1.60 -30.39 -15.50
C ILE A 565 -0.94 -29.07 -15.11
N GLU A 566 0.18 -29.13 -14.38
CA GLU A 566 0.93 -27.96 -13.92
C GLU A 566 1.49 -27.12 -15.06
N ILE A 567 1.97 -27.77 -16.14
CA ILE A 567 2.42 -27.06 -17.34
C ILE A 567 1.28 -26.83 -18.36
N HIS A 568 0.02 -27.01 -17.94
CA HIS A 568 -1.21 -26.74 -18.71
C HIS A 568 -1.29 -27.44 -20.07
N GLN A 569 -0.87 -28.71 -20.16
CA GLN A 569 -1.08 -29.51 -21.36
C GLN A 569 -2.57 -29.75 -21.64
N SER A 570 -2.89 -30.08 -22.90
CA SER A 570 -4.28 -30.33 -23.29
C SER A 570 -4.86 -31.59 -22.63
N GLU A 571 -6.18 -31.59 -22.46
CA GLU A 571 -6.91 -32.71 -21.84
C GLU A 571 -6.68 -34.03 -22.60
N GLU A 572 -6.53 -33.99 -23.93
CA GLU A 572 -6.18 -35.17 -24.75
C GLU A 572 -4.80 -35.75 -24.41
N GLN A 573 -3.80 -34.89 -24.15
CA GLN A 573 -2.45 -35.33 -23.80
C GLN A 573 -2.39 -35.92 -22.38
N ILE A 574 -3.18 -35.36 -21.46
CA ILE A 574 -3.32 -35.88 -20.09
C ILE A 574 -4.03 -37.24 -20.12
N MET A 575 -5.09 -37.39 -20.90
CA MET A 575 -5.79 -38.68 -21.07
C MET A 575 -4.89 -39.74 -21.72
N HIS A 576 -4.07 -39.35 -22.68
CA HIS A 576 -3.10 -40.25 -23.30
C HIS A 576 -2.03 -40.75 -22.30
N LEU A 577 -1.63 -39.94 -21.32
CA LEU A 577 -0.72 -40.35 -20.24
C LEU A 577 -1.38 -41.33 -19.26
N LEU A 578 -2.69 -41.18 -19.00
CA LEU A 578 -3.43 -42.09 -18.13
C LEU A 578 -3.57 -43.49 -18.74
N ASP A 579 -3.84 -43.57 -20.03
CA ASP A 579 -4.08 -44.83 -20.74
C ASP A 579 -2.81 -45.55 -21.22
N ALA A 580 -1.67 -44.86 -21.28
CA ALA A 580 -0.42 -45.42 -21.79
C ALA A 580 0.24 -46.43 -20.83
N PRO A 581 0.94 -47.46 -21.38
CA PRO A 581 1.80 -48.33 -20.60
C PRO A 581 2.89 -47.54 -19.85
N ILE A 582 3.23 -47.94 -18.62
CA ILE A 582 4.14 -47.20 -17.73
C ILE A 582 5.51 -46.90 -18.39
N ALA A 583 6.01 -47.79 -19.26
CA ALA A 583 7.24 -47.55 -20.02
C ALA A 583 7.12 -46.36 -20.99
N GLN A 584 5.97 -46.19 -21.65
CA GLN A 584 5.70 -45.06 -22.56
C GLN A 584 5.43 -43.77 -21.80
N VAL A 585 4.78 -43.85 -20.62
CA VAL A 585 4.56 -42.70 -19.74
C VAL A 585 5.89 -42.07 -19.31
N ARG A 586 6.92 -42.89 -19.00
CA ARG A 586 8.28 -42.38 -18.70
C ARG A 586 8.88 -41.61 -19.87
N GLU A 587 8.75 -42.14 -21.09
CA GLU A 587 9.32 -41.52 -22.28
C GLU A 587 8.62 -40.22 -22.65
N LEU A 588 7.29 -40.18 -22.58
CA LEU A 588 6.48 -38.97 -22.78
C LEU A 588 6.77 -37.91 -21.72
N TRP A 589 6.92 -38.31 -20.46
CA TRP A 589 7.25 -37.38 -19.38
C TRP A 589 8.64 -36.75 -19.58
N GLN A 590 9.63 -37.54 -19.99
CA GLN A 590 10.97 -37.04 -20.33
C GLN A 590 10.96 -36.11 -21.55
N GLN A 591 10.17 -36.41 -22.57
CA GLN A 591 10.02 -35.54 -23.74
C GLN A 591 9.43 -34.18 -23.34
N MET A 592 8.36 -34.20 -22.54
CA MET A 592 7.69 -33.00 -22.07
C MET A 592 8.59 -32.12 -21.19
N GLN A 593 9.44 -32.72 -20.36
CA GLN A 593 10.46 -32.00 -19.59
C GLN A 593 11.51 -31.34 -20.48
N ARG A 594 11.93 -32.00 -21.58
CA ARG A 594 12.87 -31.43 -22.55
C ARG A 594 12.27 -30.25 -23.31
N GLU A 595 11.04 -30.39 -23.79
CA GLU A 595 10.33 -29.30 -24.49
C GLU A 595 10.15 -28.08 -23.59
N GLN A 596 9.83 -28.28 -22.31
CA GLN A 596 9.74 -27.19 -21.34
C GLN A 596 11.09 -26.53 -21.07
N ALA A 597 12.17 -27.30 -20.94
CA ALA A 597 13.52 -26.75 -20.78
C ALA A 597 13.95 -25.92 -22.00
N GLU A 598 13.65 -26.39 -23.22
CA GLU A 598 13.92 -25.65 -24.45
C GLU A 598 13.11 -24.34 -24.53
N LEU A 599 11.84 -24.36 -24.14
CA LEU A 599 11.00 -23.16 -24.10
C LEU A 599 11.53 -22.13 -23.10
N GLN A 600 11.95 -22.57 -21.91
CA GLN A 600 12.55 -21.70 -20.90
C GLN A 600 13.85 -21.05 -21.41
N GLN A 601 14.73 -21.84 -22.05
CA GLN A 601 15.95 -21.30 -22.66
C GLN A 601 15.66 -20.25 -23.74
N GLN A 602 14.62 -20.48 -24.57
CA GLN A 602 14.23 -19.49 -25.58
C GLN A 602 13.69 -18.19 -24.95
N GLN A 603 12.90 -18.28 -23.87
CA GLN A 603 12.38 -17.11 -23.16
C GLN A 603 13.51 -16.31 -22.50
N GLU A 604 14.47 -16.99 -21.86
CA GLU A 604 15.63 -16.33 -21.25
C GLU A 604 16.52 -15.66 -22.30
N ALA A 605 16.77 -16.33 -23.44
CA ALA A 605 17.50 -15.74 -24.55
C ALA A 605 16.81 -14.49 -25.10
N GLN A 606 15.47 -14.49 -25.23
CA GLN A 606 14.71 -13.31 -25.61
C GLN A 606 14.82 -12.18 -24.58
N ARG A 607 14.77 -12.51 -23.29
CA ARG A 607 14.89 -11.54 -22.19
C ARG A 607 16.26 -10.87 -22.17
N LEU A 608 17.33 -11.64 -22.37
CA LEU A 608 18.70 -11.13 -22.49
C LEU A 608 18.88 -10.23 -23.71
N ALA A 609 18.35 -10.64 -24.87
CA ALA A 609 18.38 -9.83 -26.09
C ALA A 609 17.61 -8.51 -25.92
N GLN A 610 16.49 -8.52 -25.19
CA GLN A 610 15.73 -7.30 -24.90
C GLN A 610 16.49 -6.37 -23.96
N LEU A 611 17.17 -6.91 -22.94
CA LEU A 611 17.99 -6.13 -22.02
C LEU A 611 19.16 -5.47 -22.74
N GLN A 612 19.83 -6.19 -23.65
CA GLN A 612 20.90 -5.63 -24.48
C GLN A 612 20.42 -4.47 -25.35
N ARG A 613 19.28 -4.60 -26.04
CA ARG A 613 18.70 -3.51 -26.84
C ARG A 613 18.35 -2.28 -25.99
N GLN A 614 17.88 -2.48 -24.76
CA GLN A 614 17.60 -1.36 -23.85
C GLN A 614 18.88 -0.64 -23.41
N GLN A 615 19.95 -1.37 -23.15
CA GLN A 615 21.25 -0.78 -22.80
C GLN A 615 21.83 0.00 -23.99
N GLU A 616 21.75 -0.55 -25.20
CA GLU A 616 22.19 0.14 -26.42
C GLU A 616 21.39 1.42 -26.68
N ALA A 617 20.06 1.39 -26.53
CA ALA A 617 19.21 2.56 -26.70
C ALA A 617 19.53 3.68 -25.67
N ARG A 618 19.78 3.32 -24.41
CA ARG A 618 20.21 4.29 -23.38
C ARG A 618 21.58 4.89 -23.70
N ALA A 619 22.51 4.09 -24.21
CA ALA A 619 23.84 4.57 -24.60
C ALA A 619 23.81 5.47 -25.84
N GLU A 620 22.83 5.30 -26.73
CA GLU A 620 22.61 6.17 -27.88
C GLU A 620 21.95 7.50 -27.47
N GLU A 621 20.98 7.45 -26.55
CA GLU A 621 20.30 8.64 -26.03
C GLU A 621 21.28 9.60 -25.31
N VAL A 622 22.19 9.06 -24.49
CA VAL A 622 23.25 9.85 -23.83
C VAL A 622 24.17 10.52 -24.86
N ARG A 623 24.53 9.83 -25.96
CA ARG A 623 25.35 10.39 -27.03
C ARG A 623 24.65 11.53 -27.78
N LEU A 624 23.35 11.39 -28.03
CA LEU A 624 22.53 12.43 -28.65
C LEU A 624 22.36 13.67 -27.76
N GLU A 625 22.20 13.48 -26.45
CA GLU A 625 22.10 14.60 -25.51
C GLU A 625 23.42 15.37 -25.39
N GLU A 626 24.55 14.68 -25.38
CA GLU A 626 25.87 15.29 -25.36
C GLU A 626 26.15 16.11 -26.64
N GLN A 627 25.75 15.60 -27.81
CA GLN A 627 25.83 16.36 -29.08
C GLN A 627 24.97 17.63 -29.05
N ARG A 628 23.75 17.58 -28.49
CA ARG A 628 22.87 18.74 -28.38
C ARG A 628 23.45 19.83 -27.47
N ARG A 629 24.08 19.46 -26.35
CA ARG A 629 24.74 20.42 -25.45
C ARG A 629 25.91 21.15 -26.13
N LEU A 630 26.68 20.44 -26.96
CA LEU A 630 27.78 21.04 -27.72
C LEU A 630 27.28 22.01 -28.80
N GLU A 631 26.17 21.71 -29.47
CA GLU A 631 25.56 22.64 -30.44
C GLU A 631 24.97 23.89 -29.77
N GLU A 632 24.36 23.74 -28.60
CA GLU A 632 23.81 24.86 -27.84
C GLU A 632 24.90 25.83 -27.34
N GLN A 633 26.03 25.30 -26.88
CA GLN A 633 27.20 26.12 -26.51
C GLN A 633 27.73 26.93 -27.70
N ARG A 634 27.79 26.33 -28.90
CA ARG A 634 28.25 27.05 -30.11
C ARG A 634 27.32 28.20 -30.50
N ARG A 635 25.99 28.03 -30.37
CA ARG A 635 25.02 29.10 -30.65
C ARG A 635 25.14 30.28 -29.69
N LEU A 636 25.43 30.02 -28.42
CA LEU A 636 25.61 31.06 -27.40
C LEU A 636 26.90 31.87 -27.64
N GLU A 637 27.98 31.26 -28.10
CA GLU A 637 29.20 31.99 -28.49
C GLU A 637 29.00 32.85 -29.74
N GLU A 638 28.25 32.36 -30.73
CA GLU A 638 27.96 33.12 -31.95
C GLU A 638 27.09 34.37 -31.66
N GLN A 639 26.10 34.24 -30.76
CA GLN A 639 25.30 35.39 -30.30
C GLN A 639 26.13 36.46 -29.58
N ARG A 640 27.12 36.07 -28.76
CA ARG A 640 28.00 37.03 -28.07
C ARG A 640 28.86 37.83 -29.04
N ARG A 641 29.35 37.22 -30.13
CA ARG A 641 30.13 37.94 -31.16
C ARG A 641 29.29 38.96 -31.94
N LEU A 642 28.02 38.66 -32.19
CA LEU A 642 27.09 39.57 -32.89
C LEU A 642 26.71 40.79 -32.02
N GLU A 643 26.58 40.62 -30.70
CA GLU A 643 26.35 41.75 -29.79
C GLU A 643 27.57 42.68 -29.65
N GLU A 644 28.78 42.13 -29.69
CA GLU A 644 30.02 42.92 -29.62
C GLU A 644 30.21 43.81 -30.86
N GLN A 645 29.86 43.30 -32.05
CA GLN A 645 29.90 44.10 -33.29
C GLN A 645 28.89 45.26 -33.30
N ARG A 646 27.69 45.07 -32.73
CA ARG A 646 26.66 46.13 -32.67
C ARG A 646 27.06 47.30 -31.76
N ARG A 647 27.77 47.04 -30.67
CA ARG A 647 28.24 48.11 -29.76
C ARG A 647 29.32 49.00 -30.39
N LEU A 648 30.13 48.48 -31.30
CA LEU A 648 31.18 49.25 -32.00
C LEU A 648 30.61 50.15 -33.12
N GLU A 649 29.49 49.76 -33.74
CA GLU A 649 28.82 50.58 -34.76
C GLU A 649 28.04 51.77 -34.17
N GLU A 650 27.46 51.60 -32.97
CA GLU A 650 26.68 52.65 -32.31
C GLU A 650 27.56 53.80 -31.80
N GLN A 651 28.81 53.52 -31.40
CA GLN A 651 29.76 54.55 -31.00
C GLN A 651 30.23 55.46 -32.16
N ARG A 652 30.24 54.96 -33.41
CA ARG A 652 30.68 55.76 -34.57
C ARG A 652 29.62 56.76 -35.07
N ARG A 653 28.32 56.47 -34.90
CA ARG A 653 27.25 57.38 -35.34
C ARG A 653 27.06 58.61 -34.45
N LEU A 654 27.47 58.53 -33.18
CA LEU A 654 27.36 59.64 -32.21
C LEU A 654 28.49 60.68 -32.33
N GLU A 655 29.62 60.34 -32.95
CA GLU A 655 30.73 61.28 -33.19
C GLU A 655 30.59 62.10 -34.48
N GLU A 656 29.84 61.61 -35.47
CA GLU A 656 29.71 62.26 -36.78
C GLU A 656 28.65 63.38 -36.80
N GLN A 657 27.66 63.34 -35.89
CA GLN A 657 26.62 64.38 -35.75
C GLN A 657 27.07 65.61 -34.95
N ARG A 658 28.19 65.57 -34.22
CA ARG A 658 28.67 66.71 -33.40
C ARG A 658 29.67 67.64 -34.10
N ARG A 659 30.13 67.32 -35.32
CA ARG A 659 31.10 68.15 -36.07
C ARG A 659 30.49 69.07 -37.14
N LEU A 660 29.20 68.97 -37.41
CA LEU A 660 28.51 69.78 -38.43
C LEU A 660 27.74 71.00 -37.88
N GLU A 661 27.73 71.19 -36.56
CA GLU A 661 26.94 72.25 -35.90
C GLU A 661 27.79 73.41 -35.34
N GLN A 662 29.11 73.39 -35.54
CA GLN A 662 30.06 74.42 -35.05
C GLN A 662 30.59 75.38 -36.13
N LEU A 663 29.95 75.48 -37.31
CA LEU A 663 30.45 76.31 -38.42
C LEU A 663 29.38 77.13 -39.15
N ARG A 664 28.33 77.58 -38.45
CA ARG A 664 27.35 78.54 -38.98
C ARG A 664 26.84 79.53 -37.94
N LEU A 665 27.78 80.20 -37.27
CA LEU A 665 27.43 81.31 -36.38
C LEU A 665 28.54 82.37 -36.33
N GLU A 666 28.83 83.02 -37.46
CA GLU A 666 29.52 84.31 -37.47
C GLU A 666 29.42 84.95 -38.87
N GLU A 667 28.52 85.92 -38.98
CA GLU A 667 28.65 87.18 -39.74
C GLU A 667 27.28 87.72 -40.16
N GLU A 668 26.69 88.37 -39.17
CA GLU A 668 26.03 89.67 -39.26
C GLU A 668 25.80 90.31 -40.64
N ARG A 669 24.57 90.86 -40.76
CA ARG A 669 24.11 91.94 -41.65
C ARG A 669 23.40 91.49 -42.92
N ARG A 670 22.07 91.44 -42.83
CA ARG A 670 21.29 92.65 -43.15
C ARG A 670 19.86 92.55 -42.63
N LEU A 671 19.55 93.50 -41.76
CA LEU A 671 18.36 93.60 -40.94
C LEU A 671 17.45 94.68 -41.54
N GLU A 672 16.84 94.40 -42.69
CA GLU A 672 15.87 95.34 -43.29
C GLU A 672 14.69 94.68 -44.01
N GLU A 673 14.39 93.43 -43.65
CA GLU A 673 13.15 92.75 -44.09
C GLU A 673 12.36 92.19 -42.90
N ARG A 674 12.67 92.67 -41.69
CA ARG A 674 12.13 92.19 -40.42
C ARG A 674 10.83 92.88 -39.99
N ARG A 675 10.06 93.45 -40.93
CA ARG A 675 8.80 94.16 -40.62
C ARG A 675 7.57 93.76 -41.45
N ARG A 676 7.68 92.87 -42.44
CA ARG A 676 6.49 92.32 -43.14
C ARG A 676 6.09 90.90 -42.72
N LEU A 677 7.02 90.09 -42.20
CA LEU A 677 6.76 88.70 -41.82
C LEU A 677 6.09 88.51 -40.44
N GLU A 678 6.13 89.52 -39.57
CA GLU A 678 5.58 89.44 -38.22
C GLU A 678 4.04 89.57 -38.20
N ALA A 679 3.46 90.23 -39.20
CA ALA A 679 2.02 90.37 -39.36
C ALA A 679 1.33 89.09 -39.89
N GLN A 680 2.03 88.27 -40.68
CA GLN A 680 1.49 86.99 -41.18
C GLN A 680 1.51 85.88 -40.11
N ARG A 681 2.54 85.83 -39.25
CA ARG A 681 2.63 84.81 -38.19
C ARG A 681 1.55 84.96 -37.11
N GLN A 682 1.12 86.18 -36.77
CA GLN A 682 0.04 86.39 -35.79
C GLN A 682 -1.35 86.00 -36.31
N ALA A 683 -1.59 86.08 -37.63
CA ALA A 683 -2.88 85.67 -38.20
C ALA A 683 -3.02 84.15 -38.31
N GLU A 684 -1.90 83.43 -38.48
CA GLU A 684 -1.87 81.97 -38.59
C GLU A 684 -1.98 81.27 -37.23
N LEU A 685 -1.35 81.83 -36.20
CA LEU A 685 -1.46 81.34 -34.81
C LEU A 685 -2.91 81.38 -34.29
N ARG A 686 -3.67 82.44 -34.60
CA ARG A 686 -5.08 82.56 -34.16
C ARG A 686 -6.00 81.52 -34.81
N ARG A 687 -5.77 81.17 -36.08
CA ARG A 687 -6.55 80.11 -36.76
C ARG A 687 -6.21 78.72 -36.23
N GLN A 688 -4.96 78.47 -35.84
CA GLN A 688 -4.56 77.20 -35.25
C GLN A 688 -5.08 77.02 -33.82
N GLU A 689 -5.18 78.10 -33.03
CA GLU A 689 -5.82 78.05 -31.71
C GLU A 689 -7.34 77.84 -31.78
N GLU A 690 -8.04 78.53 -32.68
CA GLU A 690 -9.49 78.31 -32.88
C GLU A 690 -9.79 76.88 -33.37
N ALA A 691 -8.96 76.32 -34.24
CA ALA A 691 -9.12 74.94 -34.71
C ALA A 691 -8.91 73.91 -33.58
N ARG A 692 -7.91 74.11 -32.70
CA ARG A 692 -7.69 73.23 -31.54
C ARG A 692 -8.84 73.30 -30.53
N LEU A 693 -9.38 74.48 -30.27
CA LEU A 693 -10.52 74.65 -29.37
C LEU A 693 -11.79 73.99 -29.93
N ALA A 694 -12.04 74.10 -31.24
CA ALA A 694 -13.18 73.45 -31.90
C ALA A 694 -13.05 71.91 -31.98
N GLU A 695 -11.83 71.38 -32.02
CA GLU A 695 -11.59 69.93 -31.99
C GLU A 695 -11.66 69.36 -30.57
N GLN A 696 -11.15 70.09 -29.57
CA GLN A 696 -11.31 69.73 -28.16
C GLN A 696 -12.78 69.75 -27.72
N ALA A 697 -13.58 70.71 -28.20
CA ALA A 697 -15.02 70.75 -27.94
C ALA A 697 -15.74 69.52 -28.51
N ARG A 698 -15.41 69.10 -29.74
CA ARG A 698 -15.98 67.89 -30.37
C ARG A 698 -15.58 66.60 -29.65
N GLN A 699 -14.34 66.49 -29.19
CA GLN A 699 -13.89 65.34 -28.40
C GLN A 699 -14.53 65.28 -27.01
N ALA A 700 -14.78 66.43 -26.37
CA ALA A 700 -15.49 66.50 -25.10
C ALA A 700 -16.96 66.08 -25.23
N GLU A 701 -17.63 66.49 -26.30
CA GLU A 701 -19.03 66.12 -26.58
C GLU A 701 -19.19 64.62 -26.87
N LEU A 702 -18.27 64.02 -27.64
CA LEU A 702 -18.22 62.58 -27.90
C LEU A 702 -18.02 61.76 -26.62
N ARG A 703 -17.13 62.21 -25.73
CA ARG A 703 -16.90 61.54 -24.43
C ARG A 703 -18.14 61.58 -23.54
N LEU A 704 -18.86 62.70 -23.52
CA LEU A 704 -20.09 62.83 -22.74
C LEU A 704 -21.19 61.88 -23.24
N GLN A 705 -21.32 61.72 -24.57
CA GLN A 705 -22.27 60.78 -25.18
C GLN A 705 -21.90 59.33 -24.92
N GLU A 706 -20.61 58.99 -24.97
CA GLU A 706 -20.12 57.65 -24.69
C GLU A 706 -20.31 57.28 -23.22
N GLU A 707 -20.00 58.20 -22.30
CA GLU A 707 -20.20 58.04 -20.86
C GLU A 707 -21.69 57.87 -20.51
N ALA A 708 -22.59 58.63 -21.15
CA ALA A 708 -24.03 58.46 -20.99
C ALA A 708 -24.52 57.07 -21.45
N ARG A 709 -23.99 56.55 -22.57
CA ARG A 709 -24.34 55.21 -23.08
C ARG A 709 -23.84 54.10 -22.15
N VAL A 710 -22.64 54.23 -21.60
CA VAL A 710 -22.09 53.29 -20.62
C VAL A 710 -22.91 53.31 -19.32
N ALA A 711 -23.31 54.49 -18.85
CA ALA A 711 -24.17 54.62 -17.66
C ALA A 711 -25.58 54.04 -17.85
N GLU A 712 -26.14 54.10 -19.06
CA GLU A 712 -27.42 53.47 -19.38
C GLU A 712 -27.29 51.93 -19.50
N GLN A 713 -26.22 51.43 -20.12
CA GLN A 713 -25.92 49.99 -20.15
C GLN A 713 -25.68 49.42 -18.75
N ALA A 714 -25.00 50.14 -17.87
CA ALA A 714 -24.79 49.74 -16.49
C ALA A 714 -26.12 49.62 -15.72
N ARG A 715 -27.05 50.58 -15.91
CA ARG A 715 -28.39 50.53 -15.30
C ARG A 715 -29.22 49.35 -15.81
N GLN A 716 -29.14 49.02 -17.10
CA GLN A 716 -29.84 47.86 -17.66
C GLN A 716 -29.23 46.53 -17.17
N ALA A 717 -27.91 46.46 -17.02
CA ALA A 717 -27.23 45.29 -16.47
C ALA A 717 -27.59 45.06 -14.99
N GLU A 718 -27.65 46.14 -14.19
CA GLU A 718 -28.06 46.07 -12.78
C GLU A 718 -29.51 45.59 -12.62
N LEU A 719 -30.42 46.04 -13.50
CA LEU A 719 -31.82 45.63 -13.47
C LEU A 719 -31.99 44.14 -13.81
N ARG A 720 -31.22 43.63 -14.80
CA ARG A 720 -31.19 42.19 -15.13
C ARG A 720 -30.66 41.34 -13.97
N LEU A 721 -29.60 41.82 -13.31
CA LEU A 721 -29.03 41.13 -12.15
C LEU A 721 -30.04 41.05 -10.99
N GLN A 722 -30.85 42.09 -10.78
CA GLN A 722 -31.94 42.07 -9.80
C GLN A 722 -33.08 41.12 -10.18
N GLU A 723 -33.45 41.03 -11.46
CA GLU A 723 -34.47 40.09 -11.92
C GLU A 723 -33.99 38.64 -11.81
N GLU A 724 -32.76 38.36 -12.20
CA GLU A 724 -32.13 37.04 -12.04
C GLU A 724 -32.05 36.65 -10.55
N ALA A 725 -31.67 37.57 -9.67
CA ALA A 725 -31.66 37.33 -8.22
C ALA A 725 -33.07 37.03 -7.67
N ARG A 726 -34.11 37.70 -8.18
CA ARG A 726 -35.51 37.41 -7.82
C ARG A 726 -35.95 36.03 -8.30
N GLN A 727 -35.57 35.64 -9.51
CA GLN A 727 -35.88 34.31 -10.06
C GLN A 727 -35.16 33.21 -9.26
N GLN A 728 -33.88 33.40 -8.94
CA GLN A 728 -33.12 32.48 -8.10
C GLN A 728 -33.74 32.34 -6.71
N ALA A 729 -34.11 33.46 -6.06
CA ALA A 729 -34.80 33.41 -4.77
C ALA A 729 -36.16 32.68 -4.84
N ALA A 730 -36.91 32.81 -5.94
CA ALA A 730 -38.15 32.07 -6.15
C ALA A 730 -37.91 30.56 -6.36
N THR A 731 -36.85 30.18 -7.09
CA THR A 731 -36.47 28.77 -7.26
C THR A 731 -36.02 28.12 -5.95
N LEU A 732 -35.22 28.81 -5.15
CA LEU A 732 -34.76 28.32 -3.85
C LEU A 732 -35.93 28.06 -2.90
N ARG A 733 -36.93 28.95 -2.86
CA ARG A 733 -38.15 28.75 -2.07
C ARG A 733 -38.94 27.51 -2.52
N ARG A 734 -39.01 27.26 -3.83
CA ARG A 734 -39.70 26.07 -4.38
C ARG A 734 -38.94 24.79 -4.06
N GLU A 735 -37.61 24.81 -4.14
CA GLU A 735 -36.77 23.67 -3.73
C GLU A 735 -36.87 23.41 -2.22
N GLU A 736 -36.91 24.45 -1.39
CA GLU A 736 -37.09 24.32 0.05
C GLU A 736 -38.45 23.70 0.41
N GLN A 737 -39.53 24.11 -0.28
CA GLN A 737 -40.84 23.49 -0.13
C GLN A 737 -40.83 22.00 -0.51
N LEU A 738 -40.16 21.63 -1.61
CA LEU A 738 -40.04 20.23 -2.02
C LEU A 738 -39.22 19.40 -1.01
N ARG A 739 -38.14 19.97 -0.47
CA ARG A 739 -37.33 19.33 0.58
C ARG A 739 -38.13 19.12 1.86
N ALA A 740 -38.98 20.07 2.23
CA ALA A 740 -39.84 19.94 3.41
C ALA A 740 -40.89 18.82 3.24
N VAL A 741 -41.45 18.65 2.03
CA VAL A 741 -42.37 17.55 1.71
C VAL A 741 -41.64 16.19 1.76
N LEU A 742 -40.45 16.10 1.16
CA LEU A 742 -39.67 14.86 1.16
C LEU A 742 -39.26 14.45 2.59
N ARG A 743 -38.86 15.41 3.42
CA ARG A 743 -38.54 15.14 4.83
C ARG A 743 -39.75 14.56 5.58
N ARG A 744 -40.96 15.08 5.36
CA ARG A 744 -42.18 14.52 5.96
C ARG A 744 -42.45 13.08 5.50
N GLN A 745 -42.23 12.77 4.23
CA GLN A 745 -42.39 11.41 3.72
C GLN A 745 -41.37 10.45 4.35
N GLN A 746 -40.12 10.88 4.52
CA GLN A 746 -39.09 10.09 5.19
C GLN A 746 -39.41 9.86 6.68
N GLU A 747 -39.89 10.89 7.38
CA GLU A 747 -40.31 10.77 8.79
C GLU A 747 -41.49 9.78 8.94
N GLU A 748 -42.47 9.82 8.03
CA GLU A 748 -43.58 8.86 8.01
C GLU A 748 -43.12 7.43 7.69
N GLU A 749 -42.17 7.26 6.78
CA GLU A 749 -41.62 5.94 6.45
C GLU A 749 -40.77 5.36 7.59
N GLN A 750 -39.94 6.18 8.23
CA GLN A 750 -39.18 5.79 9.42
C GLN A 750 -40.12 5.39 10.57
N ALA A 751 -41.23 6.13 10.77
CA ALA A 751 -42.23 5.77 11.76
C ALA A 751 -42.91 4.41 11.45
N ARG A 752 -43.15 4.10 10.16
CA ARG A 752 -43.67 2.79 9.74
C ARG A 752 -42.68 1.65 9.98
N LEU A 753 -41.40 1.85 9.66
CA LEU A 753 -40.35 0.87 9.90
C LEU A 753 -40.16 0.60 11.40
N ALA A 754 -40.11 1.66 12.22
CA ALA A 754 -40.03 1.53 13.67
C ALA A 754 -41.26 0.82 14.28
N ALA A 755 -42.45 1.01 13.71
CA ALA A 755 -43.65 0.28 14.12
C ALA A 755 -43.58 -1.21 13.74
N ALA A 756 -43.03 -1.54 12.57
CA ALA A 756 -42.83 -2.92 12.14
C ALA A 756 -41.78 -3.66 12.99
N GLU A 757 -40.68 -2.99 13.33
CA GLU A 757 -39.66 -3.55 14.24
C GLU A 757 -40.23 -3.84 15.63
N ARG A 758 -41.06 -2.93 16.18
CA ARG A 758 -41.74 -3.16 17.46
C ARG A 758 -42.65 -4.37 17.41
N LEU A 759 -43.35 -4.59 16.30
CA LEU A 759 -44.20 -5.77 16.12
C LEU A 759 -43.36 -7.06 16.08
N GLN A 760 -42.23 -7.04 15.37
CA GLN A 760 -41.29 -8.17 15.32
C GLN A 760 -40.67 -8.47 16.69
N GLN A 761 -40.31 -7.45 17.46
CA GLN A 761 -39.81 -7.62 18.83
C GLN A 761 -40.88 -8.24 19.74
N GLN A 762 -42.13 -7.77 19.66
CA GLN A 762 -43.24 -8.36 20.41
C GLN A 762 -43.49 -9.83 20.02
N GLU A 763 -43.39 -10.16 18.73
CA GLU A 763 -43.54 -11.54 18.27
C GLU A 763 -42.36 -12.42 18.70
N ALA A 764 -41.14 -11.92 18.65
CA ALA A 764 -39.96 -12.61 19.16
C ALA A 764 -40.04 -12.85 20.68
N GLU A 765 -40.51 -11.87 21.45
CA GLU A 765 -40.78 -12.02 22.88
C GLU A 765 -41.86 -13.07 23.15
N ARG A 766 -42.95 -13.10 22.35
CA ARG A 766 -43.99 -14.13 22.44
C ARG A 766 -43.42 -15.52 22.18
N VAL A 767 -42.64 -15.68 21.10
CA VAL A 767 -41.98 -16.96 20.77
C VAL A 767 -40.99 -17.37 21.84
N ALA A 768 -40.22 -16.43 22.42
CA ALA A 768 -39.32 -16.72 23.52
C ALA A 768 -40.07 -17.17 24.78
N GLN A 769 -41.21 -16.54 25.11
CA GLN A 769 -42.07 -16.95 26.22
C GLN A 769 -42.69 -18.34 26.00
N GLU A 770 -43.17 -18.62 24.78
CA GLU A 770 -43.67 -19.94 24.40
C GLU A 770 -42.58 -21.02 24.49
N GLN A 771 -41.36 -20.73 23.99
CA GLN A 771 -40.21 -21.63 24.12
C GLN A 771 -39.81 -21.85 25.58
N GLN A 772 -39.85 -20.81 26.40
CA GLN A 772 -39.56 -20.91 27.83
C GLN A 772 -40.61 -21.74 28.55
N GLN A 773 -41.89 -21.64 28.16
CA GLN A 773 -42.97 -22.46 28.70
C GLN A 773 -42.88 -23.92 28.25
N VAL A 774 -42.48 -24.19 27.00
CA VAL A 774 -42.19 -25.54 26.49
C VAL A 774 -40.98 -26.14 27.22
N LEU A 775 -39.90 -25.37 27.43
CA LEU A 775 -38.73 -25.79 28.22
C LEU A 775 -39.10 -26.06 29.68
N LEU A 776 -39.95 -25.25 30.31
CA LEU A 776 -40.41 -25.47 31.68
C LEU A 776 -41.25 -26.75 31.78
N THR A 777 -42.05 -27.05 30.76
CA THR A 777 -42.88 -28.27 30.67
C THR A 777 -42.03 -29.51 30.40
N ALA A 778 -41.05 -29.42 29.51
CA ALA A 778 -40.08 -30.48 29.25
C ALA A 778 -39.21 -30.75 30.49
N PHE A 779 -38.77 -29.70 31.20
CA PHE A 779 -37.96 -29.82 32.41
C PHE A 779 -38.74 -30.39 33.60
N THR A 780 -40.06 -30.15 33.68
CA THR A 780 -40.94 -30.78 34.69
C THR A 780 -41.23 -32.27 34.37
N GLN A 781 -41.29 -32.65 33.10
CA GLN A 781 -41.42 -34.06 32.67
C GLN A 781 -40.10 -34.85 32.78
N GLN A 782 -38.95 -34.21 32.57
CA GLN A 782 -37.63 -34.82 32.76
C GLN A 782 -37.27 -34.96 34.24
N LYS A 783 -37.62 -33.98 35.10
CA LYS A 783 -37.40 -34.07 36.56
C LYS A 783 -38.28 -35.11 37.26
N THR A 784 -39.45 -35.44 36.72
CA THR A 784 -40.35 -36.44 37.34
C THR A 784 -39.92 -37.88 37.10
N SER A 785 -38.98 -38.13 36.17
CA SER A 785 -38.51 -39.49 35.84
C SER A 785 -37.10 -39.82 36.36
N GLU A 786 -36.28 -38.84 36.77
CA GLU A 786 -34.90 -39.08 37.25
C GLU A 786 -34.57 -38.57 38.67
N GLN A 787 -35.52 -37.97 39.41
CA GLN A 787 -35.26 -37.45 40.77
C GLN A 787 -36.26 -37.92 41.83
N ILE A 788 -36.58 -39.23 41.83
CA ILE A 788 -37.09 -39.93 43.02
C ILE A 788 -36.12 -41.07 43.36
N LYS A 789 -34.90 -40.70 43.79
CA LYS A 789 -34.12 -41.47 44.76
C LYS A 789 -33.67 -40.48 45.82
N ASN A 790 -34.16 -40.71 47.03
CA ASN A 790 -34.00 -39.84 48.20
C ASN A 790 -32.52 -39.53 48.45
N ALA A 791 -32.17 -38.24 48.59
CA ALA A 791 -30.93 -37.84 49.26
C ALA A 791 -31.16 -38.00 50.77
N GLU A 792 -30.95 -39.21 51.27
CA GLU A 792 -30.97 -39.52 52.70
C GLU A 792 -29.59 -39.27 53.32
N ILE A 793 -29.56 -38.89 54.60
CA ILE A 793 -28.29 -38.80 55.35
C ILE A 793 -27.72 -40.21 55.50
N ASN A 794 -26.43 -40.39 55.20
CA ASN A 794 -25.73 -41.66 55.27
C ASN A 794 -25.95 -42.32 56.65
N ALA A 795 -26.30 -43.61 56.66
CA ALA A 795 -26.64 -44.34 57.89
C ALA A 795 -25.53 -44.30 58.96
N GLU A 796 -24.27 -44.29 58.52
CA GLU A 796 -23.08 -44.17 59.39
C GLU A 796 -23.01 -42.81 60.11
N VAL A 797 -23.53 -41.75 59.49
CA VAL A 797 -23.63 -40.41 60.10
C VAL A 797 -24.85 -40.35 61.00
N ALA A 798 -26.00 -40.88 60.55
CA ALA A 798 -27.26 -40.84 61.28
C ALA A 798 -27.24 -41.60 62.62
N VAL A 799 -26.54 -42.75 62.69
CA VAL A 799 -26.39 -43.58 63.91
C VAL A 799 -25.82 -42.81 65.10
N ASN A 800 -25.07 -41.74 64.84
CA ASN A 800 -24.41 -40.93 65.86
C ASN A 800 -25.32 -39.91 66.57
N PHE A 801 -26.59 -39.76 66.13
CA PHE A 801 -27.57 -38.83 66.69
C PHE A 801 -28.60 -39.60 67.53
N THR A 802 -28.23 -39.94 68.76
CA THR A 802 -29.00 -40.90 69.59
C THR A 802 -30.01 -40.23 70.53
N SER A 803 -29.77 -39.00 70.98
CA SER A 803 -30.67 -38.26 71.87
C SER A 803 -31.94 -37.79 71.14
N ALA A 804 -33.03 -37.56 71.88
CA ALA A 804 -34.29 -37.07 71.30
C ALA A 804 -34.11 -35.73 70.56
N ASP A 805 -33.35 -34.80 71.15
CA ASP A 805 -33.01 -33.51 70.53
C ASP A 805 -32.13 -33.68 69.28
N ALA A 806 -31.14 -34.59 69.32
CA ALA A 806 -30.27 -34.86 68.19
C ALA A 806 -31.03 -35.51 67.02
N LYS A 807 -31.99 -36.39 67.30
CA LYS A 807 -32.88 -36.97 66.28
C LYS A 807 -33.80 -35.92 65.68
N GLN A 808 -34.33 -35.01 66.49
CA GLN A 808 -35.15 -33.90 66.01
C GLN A 808 -34.35 -32.95 65.11
N PHE A 809 -33.11 -32.65 65.49
CA PHE A 809 -32.17 -31.90 64.65
C PHE A 809 -31.89 -32.62 63.33
N LEU A 810 -31.58 -33.91 63.37
CA LEU A 810 -31.29 -34.71 62.18
C LEU A 810 -32.49 -34.79 61.24
N THR A 811 -33.71 -34.91 61.79
CA THR A 811 -34.96 -34.90 61.01
C THR A 811 -35.14 -33.57 60.28
N TYR A 812 -34.86 -32.45 60.96
CA TYR A 812 -34.93 -31.12 60.35
C TYR A 812 -33.88 -30.94 59.24
N VAL A 813 -32.64 -31.39 59.47
CA VAL A 813 -31.57 -31.33 58.47
C VAL A 813 -31.88 -32.23 57.27
N SER A 814 -32.44 -33.42 57.50
CA SER A 814 -32.84 -34.37 56.45
C SER A 814 -33.91 -33.81 55.51
N ALA A 815 -34.67 -32.80 55.93
CA ALA A 815 -35.67 -32.14 55.10
C ALA A 815 -35.08 -31.08 54.14
N LYS A 816 -33.77 -30.80 54.22
CA LYS A 816 -33.09 -29.77 53.44
C LYS A 816 -31.91 -30.34 52.66
N LYS A 817 -32.07 -30.47 51.35
CA LYS A 817 -31.09 -31.10 50.43
C LYS A 817 -29.65 -30.57 50.61
N ASP A 818 -29.48 -29.25 50.63
CA ASP A 818 -28.16 -28.62 50.73
C ASP A 818 -27.44 -28.94 52.05
N LEU A 819 -28.19 -29.16 53.14
CA LEU A 819 -27.62 -29.53 54.43
C LEU A 819 -27.35 -31.04 54.53
N VAL A 820 -28.11 -31.87 53.81
CA VAL A 820 -27.86 -33.32 53.69
C VAL A 820 -26.54 -33.58 52.99
N GLU A 821 -26.29 -32.90 51.86
CA GLU A 821 -25.02 -33.04 51.12
C GLU A 821 -23.82 -32.61 51.98
N LEU A 822 -23.96 -31.57 52.80
CA LEU A 822 -22.94 -31.13 53.73
C LEU A 822 -22.75 -32.10 54.90
N MET A 823 -23.84 -32.60 55.49
CA MET A 823 -23.78 -33.57 56.59
C MET A 823 -23.17 -34.91 56.18
N ASN A 824 -23.37 -35.33 54.93
CA ASN A 824 -22.80 -36.56 54.40
C ASN A 824 -21.28 -36.50 54.19
N GLN A 825 -20.68 -35.31 54.25
CA GLN A 825 -19.22 -35.15 54.24
C GLN A 825 -18.59 -35.39 55.61
N PHE A 826 -19.39 -35.46 56.69
CA PHE A 826 -18.86 -35.60 58.04
C PHE A 826 -18.34 -37.02 58.28
N THR A 827 -17.16 -37.13 58.87
CA THR A 827 -16.67 -38.42 59.38
C THR A 827 -17.51 -38.87 60.59
N PRO A 828 -17.62 -40.19 60.86
CA PRO A 828 -18.41 -40.68 62.00
C PRO A 828 -18.01 -40.06 63.35
N LYS A 829 -16.71 -39.77 63.54
CA LYS A 829 -16.18 -39.11 64.75
C LYS A 829 -16.72 -37.67 64.91
N ILE A 830 -16.84 -36.93 63.82
CA ILE A 830 -17.35 -35.55 63.84
C ILE A 830 -18.87 -35.56 64.00
N ALA A 831 -19.55 -36.49 63.32
CA ALA A 831 -20.99 -36.73 63.49
C ALA A 831 -21.34 -37.07 64.94
N GLN A 832 -20.56 -37.93 65.60
CA GLN A 832 -20.73 -38.26 67.02
C GLN A 832 -20.54 -37.05 67.94
N GLN A 833 -19.54 -36.21 67.65
CA GLN A 833 -19.30 -35.00 68.44
C GLN A 833 -20.42 -33.97 68.28
N LEU A 834 -20.98 -33.84 67.08
CA LEU A 834 -22.14 -32.98 66.83
C LEU A 834 -23.39 -33.55 67.52
N GLY A 835 -23.69 -34.83 67.30
CA GLY A 835 -24.84 -35.52 67.88
C GLY A 835 -24.89 -35.45 69.40
N ASN A 836 -23.75 -35.63 70.08
CA ASN A 836 -23.65 -35.52 71.53
C ASN A 836 -23.76 -34.07 72.06
N GLY A 837 -23.45 -33.08 71.21
CA GLY A 837 -23.47 -31.66 71.57
C GLY A 837 -24.83 -30.98 71.41
N ILE A 838 -25.78 -31.61 70.72
CA ILE A 838 -27.09 -31.03 70.45
C ILE A 838 -27.98 -31.06 71.70
N LYS A 839 -28.48 -29.88 72.08
CA LYS A 839 -29.46 -29.66 73.16
C LYS A 839 -30.68 -28.95 72.60
N SER A 840 -31.86 -29.09 73.23
CA SER A 840 -33.12 -28.50 72.72
C SER A 840 -33.03 -27.00 72.38
N GLN A 841 -32.26 -26.21 73.15
CA GLN A 841 -32.04 -24.79 72.88
C GLN A 841 -31.29 -24.54 71.55
N MET A 842 -30.34 -25.42 71.20
CA MET A 842 -29.59 -25.34 69.95
C MET A 842 -30.45 -25.74 68.76
N VAL A 843 -31.35 -26.71 68.92
CA VAL A 843 -32.29 -27.12 67.85
C VAL A 843 -33.18 -25.94 67.45
N ASN A 844 -33.79 -25.27 68.44
CA ASN A 844 -34.66 -24.11 68.20
C ASN A 844 -33.89 -22.94 67.59
N ALA A 845 -32.68 -22.65 68.10
CA ALA A 845 -31.83 -21.60 67.56
C ALA A 845 -31.41 -21.91 66.12
N PHE A 846 -30.98 -23.14 65.83
CA PHE A 846 -30.60 -23.56 64.47
C PHE A 846 -31.78 -23.46 63.50
N GLN A 847 -32.98 -23.90 63.89
CA GLN A 847 -34.18 -23.83 63.06
C GLN A 847 -34.61 -22.40 62.73
N SER A 848 -34.37 -21.45 63.63
CA SER A 848 -34.67 -20.02 63.41
C SER A 848 -33.70 -19.30 62.46
N MET A 849 -32.54 -19.89 62.16
CA MET A 849 -31.57 -19.32 61.22
C MET A 849 -32.00 -19.54 59.76
N ASN A 850 -31.60 -18.62 58.88
CA ASN A 850 -31.75 -18.86 57.44
C ASN A 850 -30.81 -19.98 56.95
N THR A 851 -31.11 -20.55 55.79
CA THR A 851 -30.40 -21.74 55.26
C THR A 851 -28.89 -21.50 55.03
N ALA A 852 -28.50 -20.29 54.62
CA ALA A 852 -27.09 -19.94 54.41
C ALA A 852 -26.30 -19.92 55.74
N THR A 853 -26.91 -19.37 56.80
CA THR A 853 -26.33 -19.34 58.14
C THR A 853 -26.27 -20.75 58.75
N GLN A 854 -27.28 -21.58 58.51
CA GLN A 854 -27.29 -23.00 58.92
C GLN A 854 -26.15 -23.79 58.27
N ALA A 855 -25.94 -23.62 56.95
CA ALA A 855 -24.83 -24.24 56.24
C ALA A 855 -23.48 -23.73 56.77
N SER A 856 -23.33 -22.42 56.97
CA SER A 856 -22.11 -21.82 57.53
C SER A 856 -21.78 -22.36 58.93
N PHE A 857 -22.80 -22.57 59.77
CA PHE A 857 -22.62 -23.15 61.10
C PHE A 857 -22.05 -24.58 61.02
N LEU A 858 -22.64 -25.44 60.19
CA LEU A 858 -22.17 -26.82 60.00
C LEU A 858 -20.76 -26.86 59.39
N THR A 859 -20.50 -26.01 58.38
CA THR A 859 -19.18 -25.88 57.76
C THR A 859 -18.11 -25.45 58.77
N LYS A 860 -18.38 -24.43 59.59
CA LYS A 860 -17.46 -23.97 60.63
C LYS A 860 -17.24 -25.04 61.69
N PHE A 861 -18.28 -25.77 62.08
CA PHE A 861 -18.19 -26.86 63.05
C PHE A 861 -17.25 -27.98 62.55
N ALA A 862 -17.42 -28.39 61.29
CA ALA A 862 -16.57 -29.39 60.65
C ALA A 862 -15.10 -28.93 60.52
N LEU A 863 -14.87 -27.70 60.04
CA LEU A 863 -13.53 -27.13 59.88
C LEU A 863 -12.79 -27.03 61.23
N GLN A 864 -13.46 -26.59 62.30
CA GLN A 864 -12.86 -26.52 63.65
C GLN A 864 -12.45 -27.88 64.21
N ARG A 865 -12.97 -28.98 63.65
CA ARG A 865 -12.61 -30.36 64.02
C ARG A 865 -11.71 -31.04 62.99
N GLY A 866 -11.10 -30.25 62.11
CA GLY A 866 -10.05 -30.68 61.19
C GLY A 866 -10.56 -31.34 59.91
N LEU A 867 -11.85 -31.20 59.57
CA LEU A 867 -12.38 -31.70 58.31
C LEU A 867 -12.25 -30.65 57.20
N ALA A 868 -11.45 -30.94 56.19
CA ALA A 868 -11.43 -30.16 54.95
C ALA A 868 -12.70 -30.48 54.16
N LEU A 869 -13.60 -29.51 54.01
CA LEU A 869 -14.83 -29.66 53.25
C LEU A 869 -14.59 -29.23 51.80
N ASN A 870 -15.11 -30.01 50.85
CA ASN A 870 -15.09 -29.65 49.43
C ASN A 870 -16.24 -28.68 49.15
N VAL A 871 -16.10 -27.43 49.59
CA VAL A 871 -17.04 -26.37 49.23
C VAL A 871 -16.30 -25.38 48.35
N GLU A 872 -16.46 -25.51 47.03
CA GLU A 872 -16.13 -24.42 46.11
C GLU A 872 -16.98 -23.19 46.50
N PRO A 873 -16.37 -22.02 46.76
CA PRO A 873 -17.14 -20.82 47.01
C PRO A 873 -17.76 -20.32 45.70
N LYS A 874 -18.96 -20.80 45.38
CA LYS A 874 -19.86 -20.11 44.44
C LYS A 874 -20.42 -18.87 45.13
N PHE A 875 -19.69 -17.76 45.02
CA PHE A 875 -20.28 -16.44 45.12
C PHE A 875 -19.96 -15.65 43.85
N ARG A 876 -20.99 -15.47 43.02
CA ARG A 876 -21.16 -14.36 42.08
C ARG A 876 -22.28 -13.47 42.62
N VAL A 877 -22.09 -12.16 42.63
CA VAL A 877 -22.63 -11.18 41.67
C VAL A 877 -21.76 -9.94 41.76
#